data_AF-A0A354U7A9-F1
#
_entry.id   AF-A0A354U7A9-F1
#
_cell.length_a   1.000
_cell.length_b   1.000
_cell.length_c   1.000
_cell.angle_alpha   90.00
_cell.angle_beta   90.00
_cell.angle_gamma   90.00
#
_symmetry.space_group_name_H-M   'P 1'
#
loop_
_entity.id
_entity.type
_entity.pdbx_description
1 polymer ?
#
loop_
_entity_poly.entity_id
_entity_poly.type
_entity_poly.pdbx_seq_one_letter_code
_entity_poly.pdbx_strand_id
1 'polypeptide(L)'
;MKKIITALCLSALVWGASATEHFRLTPENAISGEGILFQTKYMAPDWQQTAAGKENCAITDSFKDNGRQALSANWKLAEETVRLQSSITRRGENKLKLAVSINPPAEGIDGQGFIISAVLPLPQYAGTKIFADEKDLSFPEKFTPVGRQKGGTCKELAFHLPTGILSVKGDVHYLVQDNRAYGGQSWEIRIFFRSQKKNGRLGYSNCVLDFEFQPYASSPVSLKDAANSGFLDETAEDRKGGWTDQGAENDFRMFPQVSREFRGIPFDILNEKDNPGRTCIVLQGKERPYFAKKAEIVLQNPVKGKYLYLLHCVAWPTPDPEEIGKISVESASAEFVEKEVVTHKISCGIDVGNFWDPKPLKNALVAWKGRNSTTAVGLYLSRIPLYGIPIRKITLESANKSVWMIAGATVSDAELNFNSQEPQKLVMRADKEFMELKEPETFFRVEPGSILDFSKTLDAPAGKYGFLKNRNGHFEFEKRPGVPVRFYGINTTEELHYMSDEDMDRMVDHIAATGYNLVRFHHFDQRLAKPTPEDPFAFDSRRRERLDMLTKKLRDKGIYITVDIFTGRTIHDGEIPGFSGKINYIAYKALLFVHQPALDNFLAYMTKLMTHKNRYTGLSWAEDPAVCMISLVNEDSISHNWNTTPEVKALYEKRFAEYCAEKSLKASSINRNQLWNQFLVDTYAKAFRQMRAVCEKIGIKAPVTDQNHNTNMQTALSRDLYDYADNHFYNNHPVFIGKRKWAPPIREDMTFMVERYTGALTGMATSRLLGKPFAVSEWDY
;
A
#
# COMPACT_ATOMS: atom_id res chain seq x y z
N MET A 1 17.74 -23.48 -11.01
CA MET A 1 16.89 -22.27 -10.92
C MET A 1 16.25 -21.94 -12.27
N LYS A 2 15.29 -22.73 -12.77
CA LYS A 2 14.63 -22.44 -14.07
C LYS A 2 13.24 -23.08 -14.27
N LYS A 3 12.59 -23.55 -13.21
CA LYS A 3 11.25 -24.14 -13.27
C LYS A 3 10.50 -23.68 -12.02
N ILE A 4 9.20 -23.42 -12.14
CA ILE A 4 8.30 -22.75 -11.16
C ILE A 4 8.25 -21.22 -11.33
N ILE A 5 7.89 -20.76 -12.54
CA ILE A 5 7.20 -19.47 -12.79
C ILE A 5 6.15 -19.77 -13.87
N THR A 6 5.06 -20.45 -13.52
CA THR A 6 4.05 -20.81 -14.54
C THR A 6 2.59 -20.75 -14.11
N ALA A 7 2.24 -20.33 -12.88
CA ALA A 7 0.82 -20.24 -12.48
C ALA A 7 0.34 -18.84 -12.04
N LEU A 8 1.23 -17.93 -11.61
CA LEU A 8 0.84 -16.56 -11.20
C LEU A 8 1.46 -15.42 -12.01
N CYS A 9 2.26 -15.72 -13.05
CA CYS A 9 2.85 -14.71 -13.94
C CYS A 9 2.21 -14.59 -15.34
N LEU A 10 1.13 -15.32 -15.63
CA LEU A 10 0.47 -15.24 -16.95
C LEU A 10 -0.49 -14.04 -17.12
N SER A 11 -0.57 -13.15 -16.12
CA SER A 11 -1.25 -11.85 -16.25
C SER A 11 -0.32 -10.68 -16.59
N ALA A 12 1.00 -10.89 -16.70
CA ALA A 12 1.99 -9.80 -16.83
C ALA A 12 2.98 -9.90 -18.02
N LEU A 13 2.73 -10.74 -19.02
CA LEU A 13 3.45 -10.69 -20.31
C LEU A 13 2.59 -9.98 -21.36
N VAL A 14 2.60 -8.65 -21.28
CA VAL A 14 1.92 -7.76 -22.22
C VAL A 14 2.86 -7.50 -23.40
N TRP A 15 2.64 -8.20 -24.51
CA TRP A 15 3.05 -7.74 -25.83
C TRP A 15 1.79 -7.43 -26.63
N GLY A 16 1.52 -6.12 -26.82
CA GLY A 16 0.81 -5.59 -27.98
C GLY A 16 -0.67 -5.90 -28.19
N ALA A 17 -1.48 -6.14 -27.15
CA ALA A 17 -2.94 -6.18 -27.31
C ALA A 17 -3.51 -4.76 -27.25
N SER A 18 -4.25 -4.34 -28.28
CA SER A 18 -5.05 -3.12 -28.22
C SER A 18 -6.10 -3.24 -27.10
N ALA A 19 -6.55 -2.11 -26.57
CA ALA A 19 -7.50 -2.04 -25.46
C ALA A 19 -8.92 -2.59 -25.78
N THR A 20 -9.10 -3.27 -26.93
CA THR A 20 -10.39 -3.70 -27.48
C THR A 20 -10.52 -5.22 -27.66
N GLU A 21 -9.48 -6.03 -27.39
CA GLU A 21 -9.60 -7.49 -27.53
C GLU A 21 -10.23 -8.16 -26.28
N HIS A 22 -11.51 -8.50 -26.37
CA HIS A 22 -12.26 -9.27 -25.35
C HIS A 22 -11.76 -10.72 -25.17
N PHE A 23 -11.05 -11.24 -26.18
CA PHE A 23 -10.46 -12.58 -26.15
C PHE A 23 -8.94 -12.54 -26.27
N ARG A 24 -8.28 -13.33 -25.42
CA ARG A 24 -6.83 -13.60 -25.49
C ARG A 24 -6.58 -15.09 -25.63
N LEU A 25 -5.57 -15.45 -26.41
CA LEU A 25 -5.20 -16.85 -26.67
C LEU A 25 -3.88 -17.18 -26.00
N THR A 26 -3.79 -18.32 -25.32
CA THR A 26 -2.52 -18.82 -24.78
C THR A 26 -1.73 -19.60 -25.85
N PRO A 27 -0.41 -19.83 -25.66
CA PRO A 27 0.38 -20.68 -26.54
C PRO A 27 -0.15 -22.13 -26.67
N GLU A 28 -0.80 -22.64 -25.63
CA GLU A 28 -1.39 -23.98 -25.56
C GLU A 28 -2.82 -24.06 -26.12
N ASN A 29 -3.25 -23.05 -26.89
CA ASN A 29 -4.61 -22.93 -27.44
C ASN A 29 -5.72 -22.96 -26.38
N ALA A 30 -5.50 -22.34 -25.21
CA ALA A 30 -6.58 -21.98 -24.31
C ALA A 30 -7.16 -20.60 -24.67
N ILE A 31 -8.45 -20.40 -24.39
CA ILE A 31 -9.14 -19.13 -24.63
C ILE A 31 -9.33 -18.44 -23.28
N SER A 32 -8.89 -17.19 -23.16
CA SER A 32 -9.28 -16.30 -22.06
C SER A 32 -10.27 -15.27 -22.60
N GLY A 33 -11.52 -15.31 -22.13
CA GLY A 33 -12.56 -14.32 -22.46
C GLY A 33 -12.93 -13.52 -21.23
N GLU A 34 -12.76 -12.19 -21.28
CA GLU A 34 -13.02 -11.29 -20.13
C GLU A 34 -12.39 -11.75 -18.80
N GLY A 35 -11.20 -12.34 -18.87
CA GLY A 35 -10.46 -12.85 -17.70
C GLY A 35 -10.86 -14.26 -17.23
N ILE A 36 -11.85 -14.91 -17.85
CA ILE A 36 -12.16 -16.33 -17.60
C ILE A 36 -11.32 -17.19 -18.53
N LEU A 37 -10.47 -18.05 -17.97
CA LEU A 37 -9.64 -18.98 -18.73
C LEU A 37 -10.36 -20.31 -18.96
N PHE A 38 -10.60 -20.66 -20.22
CA PHE A 38 -11.14 -21.92 -20.69
C PHE A 38 -10.00 -22.83 -21.16
N GLN A 39 -9.66 -23.82 -20.35
CA GLN A 39 -8.50 -24.67 -20.57
C GLN A 39 -8.87 -26.15 -20.70
N THR A 40 -8.25 -26.86 -21.64
CA THR A 40 -8.39 -28.32 -21.77
C THR A 40 -7.74 -29.04 -20.59
N LYS A 41 -8.49 -29.93 -19.95
CA LYS A 41 -8.04 -30.76 -18.83
C LYS A 41 -8.51 -32.21 -18.96
N TYR A 42 -7.75 -33.11 -18.37
CA TYR A 42 -8.07 -34.52 -18.19
C TYR A 42 -8.44 -34.76 -16.73
N MET A 43 -9.52 -35.51 -16.50
CA MET A 43 -10.00 -35.87 -15.17
C MET A 43 -9.75 -37.35 -14.92
N ALA A 44 -8.80 -37.63 -14.04
CA ALA A 44 -8.40 -38.98 -13.65
C ALA A 44 -9.52 -39.71 -12.87
N PRO A 45 -9.44 -41.05 -12.69
CA PRO A 45 -10.45 -41.82 -11.98
C PRO A 45 -10.75 -41.31 -10.56
N ASP A 46 -9.72 -40.79 -9.87
CA ASP A 46 -9.78 -40.19 -8.54
C ASP A 46 -10.22 -38.71 -8.53
N TRP A 47 -10.71 -38.20 -9.67
CA TRP A 47 -11.15 -36.83 -9.91
C TRP A 47 -10.04 -35.76 -9.91
N GLN A 48 -8.77 -36.15 -9.86
CA GLN A 48 -7.69 -35.19 -10.06
C GLN A 48 -7.69 -34.66 -11.49
N GLN A 49 -7.49 -33.36 -11.62
CA GLN A 49 -7.45 -32.69 -12.91
C GLN A 49 -6.01 -32.38 -13.32
N THR A 50 -5.64 -32.80 -14.52
CA THR A 50 -4.38 -32.41 -15.17
C THR A 50 -4.69 -31.47 -16.32
N ALA A 51 -4.09 -30.29 -16.35
CA ALA A 51 -4.26 -29.34 -17.45
C ALA A 51 -3.26 -29.63 -18.59
N ALA A 52 -3.68 -29.35 -19.82
CA ALA A 52 -2.77 -29.28 -20.96
C ALA A 52 -1.95 -27.98 -20.83
N GLY A 53 -0.66 -28.10 -20.52
CA GLY A 53 0.22 -26.98 -20.22
C GLY A 53 1.65 -27.18 -20.73
N LYS A 54 2.44 -26.12 -20.69
CA LYS A 54 3.83 -26.12 -21.19
C LYS A 54 4.73 -27.22 -20.60
N GLU A 55 4.45 -27.68 -19.38
CA GLU A 55 5.29 -28.65 -18.67
C GLU A 55 5.00 -30.11 -19.06
N ASN A 56 3.81 -30.39 -19.61
CA ASN A 56 3.36 -31.75 -19.92
C ASN A 56 2.80 -31.91 -21.35
N CYS A 57 2.66 -30.85 -22.13
CA CYS A 57 2.33 -30.89 -23.55
C CYS A 57 3.55 -30.57 -24.40
N ALA A 58 4.10 -31.57 -25.08
CA ALA A 58 5.14 -31.39 -26.09
C ALA A 58 4.47 -31.09 -27.44
N ILE A 59 4.53 -29.83 -27.89
CA ILE A 59 3.99 -29.42 -29.19
C ILE A 59 4.81 -30.08 -30.30
N THR A 60 4.14 -30.87 -31.15
CA THR A 60 4.75 -31.56 -32.29
C THR A 60 4.58 -30.78 -33.59
N ASP A 61 3.52 -29.98 -33.69
CA ASP A 61 3.23 -29.13 -34.85
C ASP A 61 2.36 -27.94 -34.41
N SER A 62 2.53 -26.77 -35.04
CA SER A 62 1.76 -25.57 -34.73
C SER A 62 1.68 -24.61 -35.91
N PHE A 63 0.55 -23.93 -36.03
CA PHE A 63 0.27 -22.92 -37.04
C PHE A 63 -0.40 -21.71 -36.39
N LYS A 64 0.00 -20.49 -36.77
CA LYS A 64 -0.64 -19.26 -36.29
C LYS A 64 -0.61 -18.17 -37.37
N ASP A 65 -1.78 -17.61 -37.65
CA ASP A 65 -1.98 -16.38 -38.41
C ASP A 65 -3.00 -15.45 -37.69
N ASN A 66 -3.41 -14.35 -38.33
CA ASN A 66 -4.35 -13.39 -37.75
C ASN A 66 -5.77 -13.95 -37.52
N GLY A 67 -6.16 -15.01 -38.24
CA GLY A 67 -7.50 -15.60 -38.19
C GLY A 67 -7.56 -16.98 -37.53
N ARG A 68 -6.43 -17.67 -37.35
CA ARG A 68 -6.38 -19.06 -36.89
C ARG A 68 -5.13 -19.37 -36.10
N GLN A 69 -5.30 -20.12 -35.01
CA GLN A 69 -4.23 -20.73 -34.24
C GLN A 69 -4.51 -22.23 -34.12
N ALA A 70 -3.59 -23.10 -34.50
CA ALA A 70 -3.75 -24.54 -34.43
C ALA A 70 -2.48 -25.20 -33.90
N LEU A 71 -2.62 -26.31 -33.17
CA LEU A 71 -1.49 -27.10 -32.70
C LEU A 71 -1.84 -28.59 -32.64
N SER A 72 -0.81 -29.41 -32.75
CA SER A 72 -0.80 -30.81 -32.33
C SER A 72 0.26 -31.00 -31.25
N ALA A 73 -0.06 -31.74 -30.20
CA ALA A 73 0.85 -32.00 -29.10
C ALA A 73 0.72 -33.43 -28.57
N ASN A 74 1.83 -33.96 -28.08
CA ASN A 74 1.84 -35.14 -27.22
C ASN A 74 1.66 -34.67 -25.78
N TRP A 75 0.53 -35.03 -25.18
CA TRP A 75 0.16 -34.64 -23.83
C TRP A 75 0.40 -35.79 -22.86
N LYS A 76 1.42 -35.62 -22.01
CA LYS A 76 1.80 -36.59 -21.00
C LYS A 76 0.87 -36.48 -19.78
N LEU A 77 0.18 -37.58 -19.49
CA LEU A 77 -0.61 -37.80 -18.29
C LEU A 77 0.19 -38.70 -17.32
N ALA A 78 -0.37 -39.04 -16.15
CA ALA A 78 0.35 -39.79 -15.11
C ALA A 78 0.90 -41.12 -15.61
N GLU A 79 0.08 -41.90 -16.32
CA GLU A 79 0.42 -43.27 -16.76
C GLU A 79 0.53 -43.42 -18.28
N GLU A 80 0.01 -42.46 -19.05
CA GLU A 80 -0.08 -42.56 -20.51
C GLU A 80 0.23 -41.22 -21.20
N THR A 81 0.45 -41.25 -22.51
CA THR A 81 0.56 -40.05 -23.35
C THR A 81 -0.51 -40.09 -24.43
N VAL A 82 -1.28 -39.01 -24.55
CA VAL A 82 -2.37 -38.87 -25.53
C VAL A 82 -2.02 -37.81 -26.57
N ARG A 83 -2.51 -37.97 -27.80
CA ARG A 83 -2.31 -36.95 -28.85
C ARG A 83 -3.45 -35.94 -28.82
N LEU A 84 -3.14 -34.69 -28.53
CA LEU A 84 -4.06 -33.56 -28.52
C LEU A 84 -3.91 -32.77 -29.81
N GLN A 85 -5.03 -32.44 -30.45
CA GLN A 85 -5.08 -31.49 -31.57
C GLN A 85 -6.09 -30.40 -31.21
N SER A 86 -5.70 -29.14 -31.40
CA SER A 86 -6.55 -28.00 -31.08
C SER A 86 -6.47 -26.98 -32.20
N SER A 87 -7.59 -26.34 -32.51
CA SER A 87 -7.66 -25.20 -33.41
C SER A 87 -8.64 -24.15 -32.90
N ILE A 88 -8.23 -22.90 -32.99
CA ILE A 88 -9.01 -21.71 -32.68
C ILE A 88 -9.10 -20.90 -33.96
N THR A 89 -10.31 -20.52 -34.37
CA THR A 89 -10.56 -19.69 -35.55
C THR A 89 -11.32 -18.45 -35.15
N ARG A 90 -10.82 -17.25 -35.50
CA ARG A 90 -11.55 -16.00 -35.35
C ARG A 90 -12.65 -15.92 -36.41
N ARG A 91 -13.87 -15.62 -35.98
CA ARG A 91 -15.06 -15.46 -36.83
C ARG A 91 -15.56 -14.01 -36.91
N GLY A 92 -14.99 -13.14 -36.08
CA GLY A 92 -15.25 -11.71 -35.98
C GLY A 92 -14.46 -11.13 -34.80
N GLU A 93 -14.59 -9.83 -34.56
CA GLU A 93 -13.89 -9.14 -33.45
C GLU A 93 -14.18 -9.81 -32.09
N ASN A 94 -15.46 -10.16 -31.86
CA ASN A 94 -15.94 -10.73 -30.60
C ASN A 94 -16.38 -12.19 -30.75
N LYS A 95 -15.88 -12.94 -31.74
CA LYS A 95 -16.30 -14.32 -32.01
C LYS A 95 -15.12 -15.25 -32.28
N LEU A 96 -15.04 -16.35 -31.53
CA LEU A 96 -14.04 -17.40 -31.72
C LEU A 96 -14.71 -18.76 -31.86
N LYS A 97 -14.08 -19.67 -32.60
CA LYS A 97 -14.44 -21.08 -32.64
C LYS A 97 -13.27 -21.92 -32.15
N LEU A 98 -13.48 -22.69 -31.08
CA LEU A 98 -12.56 -23.69 -30.56
C LEU A 98 -12.97 -25.08 -31.08
N ALA A 99 -12.02 -25.86 -31.58
CA ALA A 99 -12.19 -27.27 -31.86
C ALA A 99 -10.99 -28.04 -31.31
N VAL A 100 -11.25 -28.98 -30.41
CA VAL A 100 -10.24 -29.84 -29.78
C VAL A 100 -10.61 -31.30 -30.04
N SER A 101 -9.62 -32.10 -30.40
CA SER A 101 -9.72 -33.56 -30.44
C SER A 101 -8.56 -34.20 -29.68
N ILE A 102 -8.85 -35.33 -29.07
CA ILE A 102 -7.89 -36.12 -28.30
C ILE A 102 -7.98 -37.55 -28.81
N ASN A 103 -6.81 -38.07 -29.20
CA ASN A 103 -6.61 -39.45 -29.63
C ASN A 103 -5.78 -40.18 -28.57
N PRO A 104 -6.42 -40.99 -27.71
CA PRO A 104 -5.72 -41.88 -26.78
C PRO A 104 -5.07 -43.07 -27.51
N PRO A 105 -4.26 -43.89 -26.80
CA PRO A 105 -3.77 -45.18 -27.28
C PRO A 105 -4.88 -46.15 -27.72
N ALA A 106 -4.51 -47.24 -28.39
CA ALA A 106 -5.46 -48.15 -29.04
C ALA A 106 -6.45 -48.80 -28.06
N GLU A 107 -5.97 -49.09 -26.85
CA GLU A 107 -6.66 -49.63 -25.69
C GLU A 107 -7.59 -48.63 -24.99
N GLY A 108 -7.44 -47.33 -25.26
CA GLY A 108 -8.11 -46.25 -24.53
C GLY A 108 -7.48 -45.99 -23.16
N ILE A 109 -7.87 -44.89 -22.51
CA ILE A 109 -7.35 -44.50 -21.19
C ILE A 109 -8.45 -44.52 -20.13
N ASP A 110 -8.13 -44.93 -18.90
CA ASP A 110 -9.06 -44.78 -17.77
C ASP A 110 -9.33 -43.30 -17.50
N GLY A 111 -10.39 -42.98 -16.76
CA GLY A 111 -10.68 -41.61 -16.34
C GLY A 111 -12.15 -41.25 -16.44
N GLN A 112 -12.49 -40.13 -15.81
CA GLN A 112 -13.85 -39.60 -15.78
C GLN A 112 -14.19 -38.84 -17.08
N GLY A 113 -13.18 -38.27 -17.75
CA GLY A 113 -13.34 -37.63 -19.06
C GLY A 113 -12.31 -36.55 -19.37
N PHE A 114 -12.35 -36.08 -20.62
CA PHE A 114 -11.70 -34.83 -21.03
C PHE A 114 -12.70 -33.68 -20.95
N ILE A 115 -12.24 -32.52 -20.48
CA ILE A 115 -13.09 -31.34 -20.27
C ILE A 115 -12.41 -30.05 -20.76
N ILE A 116 -13.22 -29.05 -21.07
CA ILE A 116 -12.81 -27.65 -20.97
C ILE A 116 -13.23 -27.16 -19.58
N SER A 117 -12.27 -26.76 -18.75
CA SER A 117 -12.50 -26.24 -17.41
C SER A 117 -12.37 -24.71 -17.43
N ALA A 118 -13.30 -24.03 -16.77
CA ALA A 118 -13.27 -22.61 -16.50
C ALA A 118 -13.46 -22.36 -15.00
N VAL A 119 -12.45 -21.78 -14.36
CA VAL A 119 -12.48 -21.47 -12.92
C VAL A 119 -12.79 -20.00 -12.75
N LEU A 120 -13.81 -19.69 -11.93
CA LEU A 120 -14.28 -18.33 -11.64
C LEU A 120 -14.01 -18.02 -10.16
N PRO A 121 -12.89 -17.34 -9.83
CA PRO A 121 -12.62 -16.90 -8.47
C PRO A 121 -13.74 -16.00 -7.93
N LEU A 122 -14.26 -16.33 -6.74
CA LEU A 122 -15.34 -15.57 -6.11
C LEU A 122 -15.04 -14.08 -5.89
N PRO A 123 -13.81 -13.65 -5.56
CA PRO A 123 -13.53 -12.22 -5.37
C PRO A 123 -13.86 -11.38 -6.60
N GLN A 124 -13.76 -11.98 -7.80
CA GLN A 124 -14.00 -11.31 -9.07
C GLN A 124 -15.41 -11.59 -9.64
N TYR A 125 -15.92 -12.81 -9.46
CA TYR A 125 -17.13 -13.28 -10.14
C TYR A 125 -18.30 -13.58 -9.19
N ALA A 126 -18.19 -13.24 -7.90
CA ALA A 126 -19.34 -13.34 -6.99
C ALA A 126 -20.50 -12.48 -7.52
N GLY A 127 -21.69 -13.10 -7.56
CA GLY A 127 -22.90 -12.47 -8.11
C GLY A 127 -23.04 -12.57 -9.64
N THR A 128 -22.02 -13.06 -10.36
CA THR A 128 -22.15 -13.34 -11.80
C THR A 128 -23.26 -14.36 -12.03
N LYS A 129 -24.21 -14.00 -12.90
CA LYS A 129 -25.26 -14.93 -13.31
C LYS A 129 -24.79 -15.83 -14.43
N ILE A 130 -25.09 -17.12 -14.32
CA ILE A 130 -24.69 -18.13 -15.30
C ILE A 130 -25.97 -18.85 -15.73
N PHE A 131 -26.22 -18.90 -17.03
CA PHE A 131 -27.38 -19.59 -17.59
C PHE A 131 -26.93 -20.72 -18.52
N ALA A 132 -27.65 -21.83 -18.49
CA ALA A 132 -27.64 -22.85 -19.52
C ALA A 132 -28.94 -22.72 -20.31
N ASP A 133 -28.85 -22.23 -21.54
CA ASP A 133 -30.01 -21.71 -22.28
C ASP A 133 -30.80 -20.72 -21.39
N GLU A 134 -32.02 -21.05 -20.98
CA GLU A 134 -32.84 -20.22 -20.07
C GLU A 134 -32.71 -20.61 -18.58
N LYS A 135 -32.02 -21.70 -18.26
CA LYS A 135 -31.93 -22.26 -16.91
C LYS A 135 -30.85 -21.58 -16.08
N ASP A 136 -31.21 -20.99 -14.95
CA ASP A 136 -30.27 -20.36 -14.02
C ASP A 136 -29.39 -21.39 -13.28
N LEU A 137 -28.08 -21.31 -13.49
CA LEU A 137 -27.06 -22.12 -12.86
C LEU A 137 -26.31 -21.41 -11.74
N SER A 138 -26.58 -20.13 -11.51
CA SER A 138 -25.86 -19.26 -10.57
C SER A 138 -25.87 -19.80 -9.15
N PHE A 139 -24.83 -19.50 -8.39
CA PHE A 139 -24.77 -19.78 -6.96
C PHE A 139 -25.00 -18.51 -6.16
N PRO A 140 -25.58 -18.61 -4.94
CA PRO A 140 -25.74 -17.48 -4.06
C PRO A 140 -24.37 -16.89 -3.65
N GLU A 141 -24.36 -15.57 -3.39
CA GLU A 141 -23.16 -14.85 -2.93
C GLU A 141 -22.62 -15.45 -1.63
N LYS A 142 -23.51 -15.83 -0.70
CA LYS A 142 -23.19 -16.63 0.48
C LYS A 142 -23.35 -18.11 0.17
N PHE A 143 -22.38 -18.92 0.59
CA PHE A 143 -22.42 -20.37 0.36
C PHE A 143 -23.62 -21.03 1.02
N THR A 144 -24.26 -21.94 0.28
CA THR A 144 -25.27 -22.85 0.80
C THR A 144 -24.88 -24.29 0.47
N PRO A 145 -25.05 -25.26 1.39
CA PRO A 145 -24.68 -26.66 1.14
C PRO A 145 -25.58 -27.34 0.09
N VAL A 146 -26.80 -26.83 -0.13
CA VAL A 146 -27.76 -27.33 -1.11
C VAL A 146 -27.39 -26.80 -2.51
N GLY A 147 -27.50 -27.66 -3.52
CA GLY A 147 -27.32 -27.26 -4.91
C GLY A 147 -25.86 -26.93 -5.30
N ARG A 148 -24.87 -27.42 -4.54
CA ARG A 148 -23.42 -27.20 -4.75
C ARG A 148 -22.88 -27.65 -6.11
N GLN A 149 -23.64 -28.46 -6.85
CA GLN A 149 -23.32 -28.92 -8.20
C GLN A 149 -24.61 -28.95 -9.03
N LYS A 150 -24.51 -28.53 -10.30
CA LYS A 150 -25.59 -28.56 -11.27
C LYS A 150 -25.04 -29.07 -12.60
N GLY A 151 -25.52 -30.22 -13.08
CA GLY A 151 -25.14 -30.79 -14.36
C GLY A 151 -26.28 -30.82 -15.37
N GLY A 152 -25.97 -30.91 -16.65
CA GLY A 152 -26.97 -31.01 -17.71
C GLY A 152 -26.39 -30.83 -19.11
N THR A 153 -27.27 -30.70 -20.09
CA THR A 153 -26.91 -30.36 -21.47
C THR A 153 -27.60 -29.08 -21.88
N CYS A 154 -26.94 -28.25 -22.70
CA CYS A 154 -27.52 -27.03 -23.27
C CYS A 154 -26.93 -26.72 -24.65
N LYS A 155 -27.52 -25.75 -25.35
CA LYS A 155 -26.97 -25.19 -26.59
C LYS A 155 -26.07 -24.00 -26.33
N GLU A 156 -26.28 -23.32 -25.21
CA GLU A 156 -25.52 -22.14 -24.81
C GLU A 156 -25.27 -22.12 -23.30
N LEU A 157 -24.03 -21.79 -22.91
CA LEU A 157 -23.72 -21.30 -21.57
C LEU A 157 -23.45 -19.79 -21.66
N ALA A 158 -24.28 -18.99 -20.98
CA ALA A 158 -24.16 -17.54 -20.95
C ALA A 158 -23.68 -17.05 -19.57
N PHE A 159 -22.58 -16.31 -19.57
CA PHE A 159 -21.99 -15.68 -18.38
C PHE A 159 -22.29 -14.19 -18.43
N HIS A 160 -23.09 -13.70 -17.48
CA HIS A 160 -23.44 -12.27 -17.38
C HIS A 160 -22.36 -11.57 -16.56
N LEU A 161 -21.31 -11.13 -17.26
CA LEU A 161 -20.15 -10.46 -16.69
C LEU A 161 -20.45 -8.96 -16.50
N PRO A 162 -19.61 -8.21 -15.76
CA PRO A 162 -19.85 -6.78 -15.51
C PRO A 162 -19.88 -5.92 -16.79
N THR A 163 -19.16 -6.33 -17.83
CA THR A 163 -18.92 -5.58 -19.08
C THR A 163 -19.77 -6.06 -20.26
N GLY A 164 -20.36 -7.25 -20.14
CA GLY A 164 -21.18 -7.85 -21.19
C GLY A 164 -21.53 -9.30 -20.91
N ILE A 165 -22.07 -9.97 -21.92
CA ILE A 165 -22.42 -11.39 -21.86
C ILE A 165 -21.40 -12.19 -22.67
N LEU A 166 -20.71 -13.11 -22.00
CA LEU A 166 -19.88 -14.12 -22.66
C LEU A 166 -20.71 -15.38 -22.90
N SER A 167 -20.90 -15.75 -24.15
CA SER A 167 -21.64 -16.94 -24.56
C SER A 167 -20.70 -18.02 -25.06
N VAL A 168 -20.92 -19.26 -24.62
CA VAL A 168 -20.24 -20.46 -25.10
C VAL A 168 -21.28 -21.40 -25.68
N LYS A 169 -21.32 -21.48 -27.01
CA LYS A 169 -22.33 -22.18 -27.80
C LYS A 169 -21.79 -23.49 -28.36
N GLY A 170 -22.64 -24.51 -28.43
CA GLY A 170 -22.30 -25.82 -28.97
C GLY A 170 -23.22 -26.91 -28.43
N ASP A 171 -22.86 -28.17 -28.64
CA ASP A 171 -23.51 -29.28 -27.94
C ASP A 171 -22.84 -29.50 -26.57
N VAL A 172 -23.20 -28.65 -25.60
CA VAL A 172 -22.51 -28.55 -24.32
C VAL A 172 -23.08 -29.56 -23.34
N HIS A 173 -22.25 -30.46 -22.83
CA HIS A 173 -22.52 -31.25 -21.62
C HIS A 173 -21.72 -30.63 -20.47
N TYR A 174 -22.39 -30.05 -19.48
CA TYR A 174 -21.74 -29.27 -18.45
C TYR A 174 -21.93 -29.82 -17.03
N LEU A 175 -20.99 -29.48 -16.16
CA LEU A 175 -21.12 -29.51 -14.71
C LEU A 175 -20.62 -28.19 -14.15
N VAL A 176 -21.48 -27.49 -13.41
CA VAL A 176 -21.11 -26.29 -12.65
C VAL A 176 -21.02 -26.66 -11.18
N GLN A 177 -19.94 -26.26 -10.51
CA GLN A 177 -19.62 -26.62 -9.13
C GLN A 177 -19.23 -25.41 -8.29
N ASP A 178 -19.73 -25.35 -7.06
CA ASP A 178 -19.27 -24.41 -6.04
C ASP A 178 -18.15 -25.05 -5.20
N ASN A 179 -16.91 -24.61 -5.42
CA ASN A 179 -15.75 -25.20 -4.75
C ASN A 179 -15.67 -24.86 -3.25
N ARG A 180 -16.51 -23.95 -2.74
CA ARG A 180 -16.61 -23.68 -1.28
C ARG A 180 -17.04 -24.93 -0.50
N ALA A 181 -17.82 -25.82 -1.12
CA ALA A 181 -18.18 -27.10 -0.53
C ALA A 181 -16.97 -28.03 -0.27
N TYR A 182 -15.81 -27.71 -0.88
CA TYR A 182 -14.57 -28.49 -0.82
C TYR A 182 -13.38 -27.62 -0.33
N GLY A 183 -13.67 -26.51 0.36
CA GLY A 183 -12.65 -25.61 0.93
C GLY A 183 -12.02 -24.62 -0.05
N GLY A 184 -12.47 -24.56 -1.30
CA GLY A 184 -12.04 -23.56 -2.29
C GLY A 184 -12.78 -22.22 -2.19
N GLN A 185 -12.36 -21.24 -2.99
CA GLN A 185 -12.98 -19.89 -3.09
C GLN A 185 -13.31 -19.54 -4.54
N SER A 186 -13.87 -20.49 -5.27
CA SER A 186 -14.22 -20.33 -6.69
C SER A 186 -15.47 -21.11 -7.05
N TRP A 187 -16.06 -20.74 -8.17
CA TRP A 187 -16.91 -21.65 -8.94
C TRP A 187 -16.08 -22.29 -10.05
N GLU A 188 -16.50 -23.47 -10.53
CA GLU A 188 -15.88 -24.12 -11.67
C GLU A 188 -16.96 -24.62 -12.64
N ILE A 189 -16.77 -24.35 -13.93
CA ILE A 189 -17.57 -24.89 -15.01
C ILE A 189 -16.71 -25.91 -15.75
N ARG A 190 -17.26 -27.10 -15.96
CA ARG A 190 -16.63 -28.19 -16.70
C ARG A 190 -17.50 -28.52 -17.89
N ILE A 191 -16.97 -28.39 -19.10
CA ILE A 191 -17.64 -28.76 -20.35
C ILE A 191 -17.01 -30.06 -20.84
N PHE A 192 -17.77 -31.15 -20.84
CA PHE A 192 -17.28 -32.48 -21.18
C PHE A 192 -17.17 -32.67 -22.69
N PHE A 193 -16.11 -33.37 -23.08
CA PHE A 193 -15.89 -33.79 -24.46
C PHE A 193 -16.83 -34.95 -24.80
N ARG A 194 -17.30 -34.99 -26.04
CA ARG A 194 -17.96 -36.18 -26.58
C ARG A 194 -16.89 -37.24 -26.79
N SER A 195 -16.99 -38.32 -26.02
CA SER A 195 -15.97 -39.36 -25.96
C SER A 195 -16.54 -40.68 -26.46
N GLN A 196 -15.89 -41.30 -27.44
CA GLN A 196 -16.15 -42.69 -27.80
C GLN A 196 -15.61 -43.60 -26.70
N LYS A 197 -16.30 -44.70 -26.43
CA LYS A 197 -15.79 -45.73 -25.50
C LYS A 197 -15.00 -46.77 -26.29
N LYS A 198 -13.82 -47.12 -25.78
CA LYS A 198 -13.02 -48.27 -26.25
C LYS A 198 -12.77 -49.18 -25.06
N ASN A 199 -13.27 -50.41 -25.10
CA ASN A 199 -13.13 -51.39 -24.00
C ASN A 199 -13.58 -50.84 -22.63
N GLY A 200 -14.63 -50.00 -22.60
CA GLY A 200 -15.10 -49.31 -21.38
C GLY A 200 -14.28 -48.07 -20.98
N ARG A 201 -13.08 -47.90 -21.55
CA ARG A 201 -12.16 -46.77 -21.36
C ARG A 201 -12.46 -45.61 -22.30
N LEU A 202 -11.87 -44.43 -22.03
CA LEU A 202 -11.98 -43.24 -22.87
C LEU A 202 -11.18 -43.44 -24.17
N GLY A 203 -11.88 -43.39 -25.30
CA GLY A 203 -11.31 -43.41 -26.64
C GLY A 203 -11.26 -42.01 -27.26
N TYR A 204 -11.38 -41.95 -28.60
CA TYR A 204 -11.41 -40.68 -29.33
C TYR A 204 -12.42 -39.72 -28.73
N SER A 205 -11.97 -38.51 -28.42
CA SER A 205 -12.78 -37.51 -27.73
C SER A 205 -12.68 -36.17 -28.44
N ASN A 206 -13.79 -35.46 -28.63
CA ASN A 206 -13.78 -34.14 -29.25
C ASN A 206 -14.71 -33.14 -28.57
N CYS A 207 -14.40 -31.86 -28.77
CA CYS A 207 -15.19 -30.74 -28.29
C CYS A 207 -15.09 -29.59 -29.31
N VAL A 208 -16.24 -29.03 -29.71
CA VAL A 208 -16.31 -27.87 -30.59
C VAL A 208 -17.22 -26.84 -29.93
N LEU A 209 -16.69 -25.64 -29.71
CA LEU A 209 -17.37 -24.55 -29.01
C LEU A 209 -17.20 -23.25 -29.79
N ASP A 210 -18.29 -22.50 -29.92
CA ASP A 210 -18.30 -21.14 -30.47
C ASP A 210 -18.45 -20.16 -29.31
N PHE A 211 -17.46 -19.27 -29.15
CA PHE A 211 -17.44 -18.22 -28.15
C PHE A 211 -17.88 -16.91 -28.78
N GLU A 212 -18.74 -16.17 -28.09
CA GLU A 212 -19.21 -14.85 -28.50
C GLU A 212 -19.25 -13.93 -27.28
N PHE A 213 -18.68 -12.73 -27.38
CA PHE A 213 -18.82 -11.71 -26.36
C PHE A 213 -19.70 -10.57 -26.86
N GLN A 214 -20.75 -10.25 -26.09
CA GLN A 214 -21.67 -9.16 -26.37
C GLN A 214 -21.53 -8.09 -25.28
N PRO A 215 -20.82 -6.98 -25.53
CA PRO A 215 -20.74 -5.85 -24.62
C PRO A 215 -22.13 -5.28 -24.30
N TYR A 216 -22.32 -4.75 -23.10
CA TYR A 216 -23.55 -4.01 -22.79
C TYR A 216 -23.62 -2.69 -23.57
N ALA A 217 -24.83 -2.30 -23.96
CA ALA A 217 -25.08 -1.02 -24.61
C ALA A 217 -24.54 0.12 -23.75
N SER A 218 -23.67 0.92 -24.34
CA SER A 218 -23.00 2.04 -23.68
C SER A 218 -22.90 3.21 -24.65
N SER A 219 -23.27 4.39 -24.17
CA SER A 219 -23.28 5.64 -24.90
C SER A 219 -22.41 6.65 -24.15
N PRO A 220 -21.14 6.84 -24.57
CA PRO A 220 -20.31 7.91 -24.05
C PRO A 220 -21.00 9.27 -24.23
N VAL A 221 -20.98 10.08 -23.17
CA VAL A 221 -21.56 11.41 -23.17
C VAL A 221 -20.44 12.42 -23.38
N SER A 222 -20.50 13.18 -24.49
CA SER A 222 -19.49 14.20 -24.76
C SER A 222 -19.62 15.36 -23.78
N LEU A 223 -18.49 15.80 -23.22
CA LEU A 223 -18.42 16.92 -22.29
C LEU A 223 -18.10 18.25 -22.99
N LYS A 224 -17.89 18.24 -24.32
CA LYS A 224 -17.29 19.34 -25.09
C LYS A 224 -17.89 20.72 -24.79
N ASP A 225 -19.21 20.82 -24.79
CA ASP A 225 -19.90 22.10 -24.62
C ASP A 225 -19.97 22.56 -23.16
N ALA A 226 -19.78 21.63 -22.21
CA ALA A 226 -19.82 21.89 -20.77
C ALA A 226 -18.43 22.07 -20.14
N ALA A 227 -17.37 21.62 -20.84
CA ALA A 227 -16.00 21.68 -20.34
C ALA A 227 -15.55 23.12 -20.12
N ASN A 228 -14.97 23.37 -18.94
CA ASN A 228 -14.65 24.71 -18.46
C ASN A 228 -13.23 24.84 -17.88
N SER A 229 -12.46 23.75 -17.82
CA SER A 229 -11.03 23.76 -17.47
C SER A 229 -10.28 22.61 -18.16
N GLY A 230 -8.95 22.59 -18.03
CA GLY A 230 -8.02 21.67 -18.67
C GLY A 230 -7.38 20.65 -17.72
N PHE A 231 -6.83 19.59 -18.29
CA PHE A 231 -5.99 18.62 -17.57
C PHE A 231 -4.58 19.16 -17.37
N LEU A 232 -4.13 20.07 -18.25
CA LEU A 232 -2.82 20.71 -18.19
C LEU A 232 -2.90 22.04 -17.46
N ASP A 233 -1.84 22.31 -16.72
CA ASP A 233 -1.62 23.55 -15.99
C ASP A 233 -0.14 23.90 -16.06
N GLU A 234 0.22 25.02 -16.69
CA GLU A 234 1.63 25.42 -16.81
C GLU A 234 2.07 26.34 -15.66
N THR A 235 1.16 27.06 -15.02
CA THR A 235 1.49 28.07 -14.01
C THR A 235 0.51 28.02 -12.85
N ALA A 236 1.00 27.70 -11.65
CA ALA A 236 0.17 27.64 -10.46
C ALA A 236 -0.41 29.01 -10.07
N GLU A 237 -1.68 29.01 -9.65
CA GLU A 237 -2.41 30.13 -9.03
C GLU A 237 -2.63 31.37 -9.92
N ASP A 238 -2.52 31.22 -11.24
CA ASP A 238 -2.74 32.32 -12.18
C ASP A 238 -4.20 32.39 -12.68
N ARG A 239 -5.01 31.38 -12.32
CA ARG A 239 -6.41 31.19 -12.74
C ARG A 239 -6.59 31.00 -14.24
N LYS A 240 -5.55 30.56 -14.95
CA LYS A 240 -5.55 30.33 -16.40
C LYS A 240 -5.24 28.87 -16.70
N GLY A 241 -6.29 28.05 -16.65
CA GLY A 241 -6.20 26.61 -16.94
C GLY A 241 -6.00 25.79 -15.68
N GLY A 242 -5.82 24.47 -15.85
CA GLY A 242 -5.67 23.53 -14.76
C GLY A 242 -6.94 23.27 -13.95
N TRP A 243 -7.21 21.99 -13.68
CA TRP A 243 -8.38 21.62 -12.89
C TRP A 243 -8.28 21.99 -11.39
N THR A 244 -7.06 22.14 -10.87
CA THR A 244 -6.77 22.59 -9.49
C THR A 244 -6.08 23.93 -9.41
N ASP A 245 -5.52 24.44 -10.52
CA ASP A 245 -4.70 25.66 -10.53
C ASP A 245 -3.50 25.53 -9.55
N GLN A 246 -2.70 24.48 -9.76
CA GLN A 246 -1.54 24.08 -8.93
C GLN A 246 -0.27 23.85 -9.76
N GLY A 247 -0.29 24.16 -11.05
CA GLY A 247 0.85 24.11 -11.96
C GLY A 247 1.24 22.70 -12.42
N ALA A 248 2.29 22.68 -13.25
CA ALA A 248 2.72 21.52 -14.03
C ALA A 248 3.11 20.30 -13.19
N GLU A 249 3.58 20.53 -11.98
CA GLU A 249 4.03 19.47 -11.09
C GLU A 249 2.87 18.69 -10.46
N ASN A 250 1.63 19.23 -10.52
CA ASN A 250 0.48 18.66 -9.83
C ASN A 250 -0.81 18.54 -10.67
N ASP A 251 -0.70 18.56 -11.99
CA ASP A 251 -1.82 18.45 -12.92
C ASP A 251 -2.08 17.00 -13.38
N PHE A 252 -2.95 16.81 -14.39
CA PHE A 252 -3.28 15.51 -14.99
C PHE A 252 -2.63 15.32 -16.38
N ARG A 253 -1.47 15.93 -16.68
CA ARG A 253 -0.82 15.82 -18.01
C ARG A 253 -0.52 14.41 -18.48
N MET A 254 -0.33 13.46 -17.56
CA MET A 254 -0.11 12.05 -17.86
C MET A 254 -1.40 11.24 -18.07
N PHE A 255 -2.56 11.84 -17.83
CA PHE A 255 -3.84 11.20 -18.05
C PHE A 255 -4.05 10.94 -19.56
N PRO A 256 -4.47 9.73 -19.98
CA PRO A 256 -4.69 9.45 -21.39
C PRO A 256 -5.80 10.31 -21.98
N GLN A 257 -5.43 11.24 -22.87
CA GLN A 257 -6.35 12.15 -23.53
C GLN A 257 -6.88 11.55 -24.85
N VAL A 258 -7.47 10.35 -24.75
CA VAL A 258 -8.04 9.61 -25.88
C VAL A 258 -9.22 8.79 -25.39
N SER A 259 -10.29 8.76 -26.20
CA SER A 259 -11.48 7.96 -25.91
C SER A 259 -11.11 6.49 -25.76
N ARG A 260 -11.51 5.91 -24.62
CA ARG A 260 -11.12 4.55 -24.22
C ARG A 260 -11.98 4.02 -23.09
N GLU A 261 -11.81 2.74 -22.79
CA GLU A 261 -12.49 2.10 -21.69
C GLU A 261 -11.75 2.23 -20.36
N PHE A 262 -12.50 2.48 -19.29
CA PHE A 262 -12.05 2.38 -17.91
C PHE A 262 -12.94 1.38 -17.19
N ARG A 263 -12.35 0.27 -16.72
CA ARG A 263 -13.09 -0.85 -16.09
C ARG A 263 -14.20 -1.41 -17.00
N GLY A 264 -13.97 -1.40 -18.32
CA GLY A 264 -14.90 -1.86 -19.35
C GLY A 264 -16.07 -0.92 -19.65
N ILE A 265 -16.04 0.32 -19.14
CA ILE A 265 -16.99 1.37 -19.51
C ILE A 265 -16.29 2.32 -20.48
N PRO A 266 -16.80 2.53 -21.71
CA PRO A 266 -16.18 3.40 -22.70
C PRO A 266 -16.46 4.87 -22.40
N PHE A 267 -15.45 5.72 -22.45
CA PHE A 267 -15.58 7.17 -22.28
C PHE A 267 -15.07 7.93 -23.49
N ASP A 268 -15.75 9.03 -23.82
CA ASP A 268 -15.25 10.06 -24.72
C ASP A 268 -14.41 11.04 -23.90
N ILE A 269 -13.09 11.00 -24.09
CA ILE A 269 -12.14 11.83 -23.34
C ILE A 269 -11.65 12.95 -24.23
N LEU A 270 -11.94 14.18 -23.84
CA LEU A 270 -11.45 15.37 -24.53
C LEU A 270 -9.94 15.48 -24.37
N ASN A 271 -9.31 16.09 -25.37
CA ASN A 271 -7.87 16.30 -25.39
C ASN A 271 -7.53 17.78 -25.58
N GLU A 272 -6.37 18.19 -25.06
CA GLU A 272 -5.88 19.56 -25.07
C GLU A 272 -5.54 20.07 -26.47
N LYS A 273 -5.22 19.17 -27.42
CA LYS A 273 -4.92 19.55 -28.80
C LYS A 273 -6.16 20.09 -29.50
N ASP A 274 -7.30 19.44 -29.31
CA ASP A 274 -8.56 19.78 -29.98
C ASP A 274 -9.43 20.72 -29.11
N ASN A 275 -9.23 20.72 -27.79
CA ASN A 275 -9.99 21.54 -26.83
C ASN A 275 -9.04 22.22 -25.81
N PRO A 276 -8.20 23.18 -26.25
CA PRO A 276 -7.19 23.79 -25.37
C PRO A 276 -7.81 24.42 -24.12
N GLY A 277 -7.36 23.97 -22.95
CA GLY A 277 -7.80 24.45 -21.63
C GLY A 277 -9.26 24.08 -21.28
N ARG A 278 -9.90 23.22 -22.06
CA ARG A 278 -11.32 22.82 -21.91
C ARG A 278 -11.53 21.33 -22.16
N THR A 279 -10.80 20.51 -21.42
CA THR A 279 -10.88 19.04 -21.52
C THR A 279 -11.74 18.40 -20.44
N CYS A 280 -12.13 19.15 -19.40
CA CYS A 280 -12.91 18.63 -18.28
C CYS A 280 -13.88 19.68 -17.71
N ILE A 281 -14.83 19.21 -16.90
CA ILE A 281 -15.71 20.06 -16.11
C ILE A 281 -15.13 20.15 -14.70
N VAL A 282 -14.97 21.37 -14.19
CA VAL A 282 -14.52 21.65 -12.84
C VAL A 282 -15.52 22.54 -12.14
N LEU A 283 -15.91 22.12 -10.93
CA LEU A 283 -16.82 22.85 -10.08
C LEU A 283 -16.12 23.35 -8.82
N GLN A 284 -16.55 24.51 -8.33
CA GLN A 284 -15.96 25.22 -7.20
C GLN A 284 -15.86 24.38 -5.92
N GLY A 285 -14.85 24.70 -5.11
CA GLY A 285 -14.73 24.27 -3.72
C GLY A 285 -14.21 25.43 -2.87
N LYS A 286 -14.09 25.23 -1.56
CA LYS A 286 -13.66 26.30 -0.64
C LYS A 286 -12.32 26.94 -1.04
N GLU A 287 -11.37 26.11 -1.49
CA GLU A 287 -10.02 26.54 -1.89
C GLU A 287 -9.96 27.22 -3.26
N ARG A 288 -10.98 27.01 -4.10
CA ARG A 288 -11.08 27.54 -5.47
C ARG A 288 -12.52 28.00 -5.75
N PRO A 289 -12.99 29.09 -5.11
CA PRO A 289 -14.37 29.56 -5.22
C PRO A 289 -14.71 30.22 -6.56
N TYR A 290 -13.72 30.40 -7.44
CA TYR A 290 -13.86 31.04 -8.75
C TYR A 290 -14.21 30.06 -9.88
N PHE A 291 -14.10 28.75 -9.65
CA PHE A 291 -14.60 27.76 -10.62
C PHE A 291 -16.14 27.80 -10.69
N ALA A 292 -16.71 27.13 -11.69
CA ALA A 292 -18.15 27.17 -11.92
C ALA A 292 -18.93 26.58 -10.74
N LYS A 293 -20.08 27.18 -10.40
CA LYS A 293 -21.00 26.61 -9.38
C LYS A 293 -21.74 25.39 -9.92
N LYS A 294 -22.00 25.40 -11.23
CA LYS A 294 -22.85 24.45 -11.94
C LYS A 294 -22.37 24.31 -13.39
N ALA A 295 -22.55 23.13 -13.96
CA ALA A 295 -22.37 22.84 -15.37
C ALA A 295 -23.54 22.01 -15.90
N GLU A 296 -23.88 22.18 -17.18
CA GLU A 296 -24.99 21.48 -17.83
C GLU A 296 -24.52 20.80 -19.10
N ILE A 297 -24.85 19.51 -19.25
CA ILE A 297 -24.59 18.71 -20.44
C ILE A 297 -25.93 18.45 -21.09
N VAL A 298 -26.17 19.07 -22.25
CA VAL A 298 -27.39 18.88 -23.03
C VAL A 298 -27.10 17.88 -24.14
N LEU A 299 -27.88 16.80 -24.19
CA LEU A 299 -27.70 15.74 -25.17
C LEU A 299 -28.47 16.08 -26.44
N GLN A 300 -27.75 16.18 -27.57
CA GLN A 300 -28.37 16.44 -28.87
C GLN A 300 -29.40 15.36 -29.24
N ASN A 301 -29.09 14.10 -28.89
CA ASN A 301 -30.00 12.96 -29.02
C ASN A 301 -30.18 12.33 -27.64
N PRO A 302 -31.41 12.02 -27.20
CA PRO A 302 -31.62 11.29 -25.97
C PRO A 302 -30.89 9.96 -25.97
N VAL A 303 -30.25 9.63 -24.84
CA VAL A 303 -29.59 8.34 -24.64
C VAL A 303 -30.31 7.57 -23.55
N LYS A 304 -30.31 6.25 -23.62
CA LYS A 304 -31.00 5.36 -22.68
C LYS A 304 -30.02 4.37 -22.08
N GLY A 305 -30.15 4.11 -20.79
CA GLY A 305 -29.43 3.06 -20.09
C GLY A 305 -29.81 3.00 -18.62
N LYS A 306 -29.45 1.91 -17.94
CA LYS A 306 -29.76 1.72 -16.52
C LYS A 306 -28.95 2.61 -15.59
N TYR A 307 -27.75 3.03 -16.00
CA TYR A 307 -26.82 3.77 -15.15
C TYR A 307 -26.12 4.91 -15.89
N LEU A 308 -25.79 5.98 -15.16
CA LEU A 308 -24.83 6.99 -15.53
C LEU A 308 -23.52 6.71 -14.76
N TYR A 309 -22.43 6.53 -15.50
CA TYR A 309 -21.09 6.41 -14.97
C TYR A 309 -20.36 7.75 -15.11
N LEU A 310 -19.68 8.17 -14.03
CA LEU A 310 -18.78 9.32 -14.04
C LEU A 310 -17.34 8.88 -13.82
N LEU A 311 -16.43 9.45 -14.62
CA LEU A 311 -15.00 9.42 -14.37
C LEU A 311 -14.60 10.77 -13.75
N HIS A 312 -14.28 10.78 -12.45
CA HIS A 312 -14.17 12.03 -11.68
C HIS A 312 -13.24 11.92 -10.45
N CYS A 313 -12.86 13.04 -9.84
CA CYS A 313 -12.14 13.08 -8.56
C CYS A 313 -12.36 14.43 -7.86
N VAL A 314 -11.89 14.55 -6.61
CA VAL A 314 -11.85 15.83 -5.90
C VAL A 314 -10.45 16.23 -5.48
N ALA A 315 -10.21 17.53 -5.33
CA ALA A 315 -9.08 18.08 -4.60
C ALA A 315 -9.56 18.76 -3.32
N TRP A 316 -8.72 18.76 -2.28
CA TRP A 316 -9.05 19.21 -0.92
C TRP A 316 -10.31 18.54 -0.38
N PRO A 317 -10.27 17.21 -0.16
CA PRO A 317 -11.42 16.45 0.30
C PRO A 317 -11.89 16.91 1.68
N THR A 318 -13.17 16.69 2.00
CA THR A 318 -13.68 16.87 3.35
C THR A 318 -13.10 15.79 4.29
N PRO A 319 -12.86 16.11 5.58
CA PRO A 319 -12.29 15.14 6.53
C PRO A 319 -13.25 14.00 6.85
N ASP A 320 -14.56 14.29 6.87
CA ASP A 320 -15.63 13.32 7.06
C ASP A 320 -16.45 13.15 5.77
N PRO A 321 -17.19 12.03 5.63
CA PRO A 321 -18.09 11.85 4.49
C PRO A 321 -19.19 12.93 4.45
N GLU A 322 -19.06 13.85 3.50
CA GLU A 322 -20.00 14.96 3.29
C GLU A 322 -20.37 15.10 1.82
N GLU A 323 -21.55 15.65 1.57
CA GLU A 323 -22.03 16.02 0.24
C GLU A 323 -21.12 17.11 -0.36
N ILE A 324 -20.49 16.81 -1.50
CA ILE A 324 -19.65 17.78 -2.24
C ILE A 324 -20.37 18.35 -3.47
N GLY A 325 -21.46 17.73 -3.90
CA GLY A 325 -22.24 18.16 -5.05
C GLY A 325 -23.43 17.27 -5.34
N LYS A 326 -24.17 17.60 -6.38
CA LYS A 326 -25.36 16.88 -6.84
C LYS A 326 -25.34 16.71 -8.35
N ILE A 327 -26.02 15.67 -8.81
CA ILE A 327 -26.29 15.37 -10.20
C ILE A 327 -27.79 15.35 -10.39
N SER A 328 -28.33 16.18 -11.27
CA SER A 328 -29.73 16.13 -11.67
C SER A 328 -29.84 15.70 -13.13
N VAL A 329 -30.64 14.67 -13.37
CA VAL A 329 -30.83 14.08 -14.70
C VAL A 329 -32.28 14.29 -15.14
N GLU A 330 -32.45 14.89 -16.31
CA GLU A 330 -33.74 15.21 -16.89
C GLU A 330 -34.13 14.15 -17.93
N SER A 331 -35.32 13.57 -17.75
CA SER A 331 -35.92 12.58 -18.64
C SER A 331 -36.30 13.16 -20.00
N ALA A 332 -36.20 12.35 -21.04
CA ALA A 332 -36.75 12.60 -22.36
C ALA A 332 -38.17 12.03 -22.53
N SER A 333 -38.64 11.19 -21.61
CA SER A 333 -40.00 10.63 -21.59
C SER A 333 -40.96 11.63 -20.95
N ALA A 334 -41.78 12.30 -21.76
CA ALA A 334 -42.81 13.24 -21.30
C ALA A 334 -44.19 12.74 -21.72
N GLU A 335 -44.69 11.65 -21.11
CA GLU A 335 -46.05 11.18 -21.41
C GLU A 335 -47.12 11.82 -20.52
N PHE A 336 -46.81 12.26 -19.28
CA PHE A 336 -47.84 12.86 -18.39
C PHE A 336 -47.36 13.97 -17.43
N VAL A 337 -46.12 14.50 -17.56
CA VAL A 337 -45.59 15.61 -16.74
C VAL A 337 -44.68 16.52 -17.59
N GLU A 338 -44.66 17.84 -17.34
CA GLU A 338 -43.83 18.79 -18.13
C GLU A 338 -42.32 18.51 -18.05
N LYS A 339 -41.81 18.04 -16.89
CA LYS A 339 -40.42 17.64 -16.67
C LYS A 339 -40.32 16.60 -15.54
N GLU A 340 -39.65 15.48 -15.81
CA GLU A 340 -39.23 14.52 -14.78
C GLU A 340 -37.72 14.67 -14.56
N VAL A 341 -37.30 15.06 -13.35
CA VAL A 341 -35.90 15.26 -12.97
C VAL A 341 -35.58 14.41 -11.75
N VAL A 342 -34.60 13.52 -11.88
CA VAL A 342 -34.07 12.71 -10.76
C VAL A 342 -32.78 13.34 -10.27
N THR A 343 -32.65 13.54 -8.96
CA THR A 343 -31.45 14.15 -8.35
C THR A 343 -30.75 13.18 -7.42
N HIS A 344 -29.44 13.04 -7.60
CA HIS A 344 -28.54 12.22 -6.81
C HIS A 344 -27.48 13.09 -6.12
N LYS A 345 -27.22 12.81 -4.85
CA LYS A 345 -26.16 13.45 -4.08
C LYS A 345 -24.84 12.72 -4.33
N ILE A 346 -23.74 13.46 -4.36
CA ILE A 346 -22.37 12.94 -4.46
C ILE A 346 -21.61 13.33 -3.21
N SER A 347 -21.11 12.33 -2.48
CA SER A 347 -20.43 12.52 -1.21
C SER A 347 -18.95 12.14 -1.29
N CYS A 348 -18.08 12.99 -0.76
CA CYS A 348 -16.65 12.67 -0.63
C CYS A 348 -16.46 11.51 0.35
N GLY A 349 -15.54 10.58 0.03
CA GLY A 349 -15.28 9.38 0.82
C GLY A 349 -16.31 8.25 0.63
N ILE A 350 -17.38 8.46 -0.15
CA ILE A 350 -18.36 7.42 -0.50
C ILE A 350 -18.44 7.25 -2.01
N ASP A 351 -18.75 8.32 -2.73
CA ASP A 351 -18.99 8.34 -4.17
C ASP A 351 -17.81 8.93 -4.96
N VAL A 352 -16.91 9.66 -4.31
CA VAL A 352 -15.70 10.23 -4.94
C VAL A 352 -14.64 10.47 -3.87
N GLY A 353 -13.36 10.40 -4.23
CA GLY A 353 -12.26 10.61 -3.29
C GLY A 353 -11.21 11.61 -3.81
N ASN A 354 -10.21 11.83 -2.97
CA ASN A 354 -9.07 12.66 -3.30
C ASN A 354 -8.35 12.10 -4.53
N PHE A 355 -7.96 12.97 -5.46
CA PHE A 355 -7.16 12.57 -6.60
C PHE A 355 -5.78 12.06 -6.18
N TRP A 356 -5.22 12.56 -5.08
CA TRP A 356 -4.00 12.07 -4.48
C TRP A 356 -4.21 10.72 -3.79
N ASP A 357 -3.30 9.78 -4.06
CA ASP A 357 -3.26 8.43 -3.47
C ASP A 357 -4.63 7.73 -3.47
N PRO A 358 -5.28 7.60 -4.65
CA PRO A 358 -6.67 7.19 -4.75
C PRO A 358 -6.85 5.75 -4.26
N LYS A 359 -7.86 5.58 -3.41
CA LYS A 359 -8.25 4.31 -2.80
C LYS A 359 -9.69 3.99 -3.15
N PRO A 360 -10.03 2.72 -3.45
CA PRO A 360 -11.41 2.31 -3.70
C PRO A 360 -12.35 2.73 -2.55
N LEU A 361 -13.58 3.12 -2.90
CA LEU A 361 -14.63 3.57 -1.97
C LEU A 361 -15.89 2.73 -2.14
N LYS A 362 -16.81 2.86 -1.17
CA LYS A 362 -18.09 2.12 -1.14
C LYS A 362 -18.85 2.15 -2.47
N ASN A 363 -18.95 3.32 -3.12
CA ASN A 363 -19.68 3.50 -4.37
C ASN A 363 -18.77 3.90 -5.55
N ALA A 364 -17.45 3.81 -5.39
CA ALA A 364 -16.49 4.26 -6.40
C ALA A 364 -15.31 3.30 -6.54
N LEU A 365 -15.01 2.89 -7.78
CA LEU A 365 -13.78 2.15 -8.09
C LEU A 365 -12.69 3.15 -8.49
N VAL A 366 -11.42 2.83 -8.26
CA VAL A 366 -10.33 3.58 -8.91
C VAL A 366 -10.24 3.09 -10.36
N ALA A 367 -10.64 3.94 -11.30
CA ALA A 367 -10.69 3.61 -12.72
C ALA A 367 -9.34 3.78 -13.41
N TRP A 368 -8.57 4.77 -12.96
CA TRP A 368 -7.25 5.08 -13.50
C TRP A 368 -6.32 5.55 -12.39
N LYS A 369 -5.03 5.19 -12.50
CA LYS A 369 -3.94 5.68 -11.67
C LYS A 369 -2.79 6.13 -12.56
N GLY A 370 -2.12 7.20 -12.16
CA GLY A 370 -0.87 7.69 -12.72
C GLY A 370 -0.02 8.34 -11.64
N ARG A 371 1.04 9.03 -12.05
CA ARG A 371 1.92 9.75 -11.14
C ARG A 371 2.32 11.07 -11.79
N ASN A 372 2.14 12.16 -11.06
CA ASN A 372 2.72 13.46 -11.39
C ASN A 372 3.98 13.69 -10.55
N SER A 373 4.66 14.82 -10.71
CA SER A 373 5.89 15.09 -9.96
C SER A 373 5.65 15.22 -8.45
N THR A 374 4.41 15.48 -8.04
CA THR A 374 4.04 15.64 -6.64
C THR A 374 3.73 14.29 -5.98
N THR A 375 2.85 13.47 -6.56
CA THR A 375 2.39 12.22 -5.96
C THR A 375 1.71 11.27 -6.97
N ALA A 376 1.29 10.09 -6.50
CA ALA A 376 0.38 9.23 -7.22
C ALA A 376 -1.01 9.88 -7.32
N VAL A 377 -1.57 9.91 -8.53
CA VAL A 377 -2.86 10.53 -8.82
C VAL A 377 -3.83 9.53 -9.43
N GLY A 378 -5.13 9.80 -9.39
CA GLY A 378 -6.07 9.02 -10.17
C GLY A 378 -7.52 9.50 -10.16
N LEU A 379 -8.33 8.77 -10.93
CA LEU A 379 -9.74 9.05 -11.18
C LEU A 379 -10.61 7.91 -10.68
N TYR A 380 -11.74 8.29 -10.11
CA TYR A 380 -12.79 7.41 -9.64
C TYR A 380 -13.82 7.16 -10.72
N LEU A 381 -14.35 5.94 -10.75
CA LEU A 381 -15.51 5.54 -11.53
C LEU A 381 -16.66 5.27 -10.59
N SER A 382 -17.71 6.07 -10.71
CA SER A 382 -18.89 6.00 -9.83
C SER A 382 -20.15 5.78 -10.63
N ARG A 383 -21.12 5.07 -10.05
CA ARG A 383 -22.34 4.61 -10.73
C ARG A 383 -23.57 5.27 -10.13
N ILE A 384 -24.32 5.97 -10.95
CA ILE A 384 -25.60 6.61 -10.59
C ILE A 384 -26.75 5.88 -11.29
N PRO A 385 -27.78 5.41 -10.57
CA PRO A 385 -28.91 4.71 -11.18
C PRO A 385 -29.81 5.67 -11.97
N LEU A 386 -30.15 5.29 -13.21
CA LEU A 386 -31.12 5.98 -14.09
C LEU A 386 -32.41 5.19 -14.31
N TYR A 387 -32.46 3.93 -13.86
CA TYR A 387 -33.62 3.04 -13.99
C TYR A 387 -34.10 2.80 -15.43
N GLY A 388 -33.26 3.01 -16.43
CA GLY A 388 -33.55 2.72 -17.83
C GLY A 388 -34.36 3.81 -18.54
N ILE A 389 -34.53 4.99 -17.93
CA ILE A 389 -35.24 6.12 -18.53
C ILE A 389 -34.34 6.79 -19.59
N PRO A 390 -34.84 7.16 -20.78
CA PRO A 390 -34.07 7.95 -21.74
C PRO A 390 -33.85 9.36 -21.19
N ILE A 391 -32.63 9.87 -21.25
CA ILE A 391 -32.25 11.15 -20.65
C ILE A 391 -31.89 12.16 -21.73
N ARG A 392 -32.18 13.45 -21.48
CA ARG A 392 -31.86 14.56 -22.40
C ARG A 392 -30.88 15.59 -21.85
N LYS A 393 -30.75 15.68 -20.53
CA LYS A 393 -29.88 16.66 -19.87
C LYS A 393 -29.32 16.14 -18.56
N ILE A 394 -28.05 16.44 -18.31
CA ILE A 394 -27.36 16.18 -17.03
C ILE A 394 -26.91 17.53 -16.47
N THR A 395 -27.23 17.80 -15.21
CA THR A 395 -26.79 18.99 -14.47
C THR A 395 -25.91 18.59 -13.32
N LEU A 396 -24.73 19.20 -13.21
CA LEU A 396 -23.77 18.99 -12.14
C LEU A 396 -23.69 20.27 -11.31
N GLU A 397 -23.85 20.18 -9.99
CA GLU A 397 -23.83 21.34 -9.09
C GLU A 397 -22.93 21.08 -7.88
N SER A 398 -22.12 22.08 -7.51
CA SER A 398 -21.21 22.00 -6.36
C SER A 398 -21.86 22.50 -5.07
N ALA A 399 -21.58 21.78 -3.96
CA ALA A 399 -21.92 22.20 -2.61
C ALA A 399 -20.88 23.18 -2.00
N ASN A 400 -19.92 23.66 -2.80
CA ASN A 400 -18.82 24.54 -2.41
C ASN A 400 -17.99 24.01 -1.21
N LYS A 401 -17.66 22.71 -1.26
CA LYS A 401 -16.86 22.03 -0.23
C LYS A 401 -15.47 21.67 -0.75
N SER A 402 -15.40 20.83 -1.77
CA SER A 402 -14.18 20.39 -2.44
C SER A 402 -14.24 20.74 -3.92
N VAL A 403 -13.08 20.97 -4.54
CA VAL A 403 -13.01 21.18 -5.99
C VAL A 403 -13.30 19.86 -6.66
N TRP A 404 -14.28 19.82 -7.55
CA TRP A 404 -14.79 18.58 -8.15
C TRP A 404 -14.59 18.59 -9.66
N MET A 405 -13.79 17.65 -10.16
CA MET A 405 -13.53 17.48 -11.60
C MET A 405 -14.26 16.27 -12.15
N ILE A 406 -14.91 16.45 -13.30
CA ILE A 406 -15.48 15.38 -14.12
C ILE A 406 -14.71 15.34 -15.43
N ALA A 407 -13.98 14.23 -15.64
CA ALA A 407 -13.17 13.97 -16.82
C ALA A 407 -13.95 13.25 -17.93
N GLY A 408 -15.04 12.54 -17.57
CA GLY A 408 -15.86 11.82 -18.54
C GLY A 408 -17.21 11.37 -17.94
N ALA A 409 -18.19 11.16 -18.81
CA ALA A 409 -19.50 10.61 -18.45
C ALA A 409 -19.96 9.56 -19.48
N THR A 410 -20.72 8.56 -19.06
CA THR A 410 -21.23 7.50 -19.96
C THR A 410 -22.54 6.94 -19.44
N VAL A 411 -23.54 6.80 -20.31
CA VAL A 411 -24.78 6.08 -19.98
C VAL A 411 -24.65 4.64 -20.45
N SER A 412 -24.88 3.66 -19.57
CA SER A 412 -24.66 2.25 -19.86
C SER A 412 -25.65 1.34 -19.15
N ASP A 413 -25.92 0.19 -19.75
CA ASP A 413 -26.63 -0.92 -19.12
C ASP A 413 -25.71 -1.83 -18.29
N ALA A 414 -24.40 -1.62 -18.36
CA ALA A 414 -23.41 -2.36 -17.60
C ALA A 414 -23.61 -2.19 -16.09
N GLU A 415 -23.57 -3.29 -15.34
CA GLU A 415 -23.74 -3.30 -13.89
C GLU A 415 -22.41 -3.68 -13.22
N LEU A 416 -21.55 -2.70 -12.98
CA LEU A 416 -20.29 -2.93 -12.27
C LEU A 416 -20.53 -3.29 -10.79
N ASN A 417 -19.78 -4.28 -10.30
CA ASN A 417 -19.81 -4.68 -8.90
C ASN A 417 -18.82 -3.84 -8.06
N PHE A 418 -19.34 -3.15 -7.04
CA PHE A 418 -18.54 -2.33 -6.10
C PHE A 418 -18.27 -3.07 -4.77
N ASN A 419 -18.91 -4.23 -4.53
CA ASN A 419 -18.80 -5.00 -3.28
C ASN A 419 -17.52 -5.86 -3.20
N SER A 420 -16.75 -6.01 -4.29
CA SER A 420 -15.49 -6.77 -4.30
C SER A 420 -14.32 -6.11 -3.55
N GLN A 421 -14.60 -5.01 -2.82
CA GLN A 421 -13.60 -4.21 -2.12
C GLN A 421 -13.40 -4.57 -0.64
N GLU A 422 -14.22 -5.47 -0.07
CA GLU A 422 -13.95 -6.00 1.27
C GLU A 422 -12.56 -6.67 1.25
N PRO A 423 -11.63 -6.28 2.15
CA PRO A 423 -10.32 -6.91 2.22
C PRO A 423 -10.50 -8.41 2.42
N GLN A 424 -10.19 -9.16 1.38
CA GLN A 424 -10.25 -10.61 1.38
C GLN A 424 -9.30 -11.12 2.46
N LYS A 425 -9.76 -12.09 3.25
CA LYS A 425 -8.86 -12.82 4.17
C LYS A 425 -7.84 -13.58 3.34
N LEU A 426 -6.65 -12.99 3.17
CA LEU A 426 -5.50 -13.68 2.60
C LEU A 426 -5.00 -14.69 3.64
N VAL A 427 -5.16 -15.98 3.34
CA VAL A 427 -4.54 -17.06 4.12
C VAL A 427 -3.41 -17.62 3.28
N MET A 428 -2.19 -17.17 3.56
CA MET A 428 -1.00 -17.79 2.98
C MET A 428 -0.87 -19.20 3.58
N ARG A 429 -0.71 -20.20 2.71
CA ARG A 429 -0.44 -21.59 3.10
C ARG A 429 0.84 -22.04 2.43
N ALA A 430 1.54 -22.94 3.10
CA ALA A 430 2.68 -23.61 2.52
C ALA A 430 2.26 -24.33 1.23
N ASP A 431 2.84 -23.96 0.09
CA ASP A 431 2.70 -24.65 -1.19
C ASP A 431 3.97 -24.49 -2.04
N LYS A 432 3.86 -24.74 -3.35
CA LYS A 432 4.98 -24.65 -4.29
C LYS A 432 5.45 -23.21 -4.57
N GLU A 433 4.62 -22.21 -4.29
CA GLU A 433 4.93 -20.79 -4.48
C GLU A 433 5.28 -20.11 -3.16
N PHE A 434 4.61 -20.51 -2.07
CA PHE A 434 4.89 -20.06 -0.71
C PHE A 434 5.46 -21.22 0.09
N MET A 435 6.78 -21.39 0.06
CA MET A 435 7.42 -22.38 0.92
C MET A 435 7.38 -21.92 2.37
N GLU A 436 6.84 -22.76 3.24
CA GLU A 436 7.08 -22.63 4.68
C GLU A 436 8.57 -22.82 4.95
N LEU A 437 9.16 -21.88 5.68
CA LEU A 437 10.50 -22.04 6.24
C LEU A 437 10.39 -23.08 7.36
N LYS A 438 10.56 -24.35 7.00
CA LYS A 438 10.64 -25.46 7.95
C LYS A 438 11.94 -25.25 8.72
N GLU A 439 11.82 -24.94 10.00
CA GLU A 439 12.93 -24.58 10.92
C GLU A 439 13.43 -23.13 10.77
N PRO A 440 12.63 -22.12 11.18
CA PRO A 440 13.08 -20.73 11.19
C PRO A 440 14.38 -20.54 11.98
N GLU A 441 14.57 -21.29 13.08
CA GLU A 441 15.79 -21.32 13.90
C GLU A 441 17.08 -21.51 13.06
N THR A 442 17.01 -22.32 12.00
CA THR A 442 18.15 -22.66 11.13
C THR A 442 18.58 -21.50 10.22
N PHE A 443 17.66 -20.57 9.92
CA PHE A 443 17.97 -19.34 9.17
C PHE A 443 18.55 -18.23 10.04
N PHE A 444 18.38 -18.31 11.36
CA PHE A 444 18.84 -17.29 12.31
C PHE A 444 20.09 -17.69 13.09
N ARG A 445 20.60 -18.93 12.93
CA ARG A 445 21.82 -19.35 13.62
C ARG A 445 23.02 -19.38 12.68
N VAL A 446 23.97 -18.48 12.95
CA VAL A 446 25.29 -18.51 12.31
C VAL A 446 26.11 -19.60 12.98
N GLU A 447 26.61 -20.56 12.20
CA GLU A 447 27.48 -21.61 12.71
C GLU A 447 28.85 -21.04 13.07
N PRO A 448 29.37 -21.23 14.30
CA PRO A 448 30.66 -20.69 14.73
C PRO A 448 31.81 -21.09 13.80
N GLY A 449 32.62 -20.11 13.40
CA GLY A 449 33.76 -20.29 12.49
C GLY A 449 33.41 -20.48 11.02
N SER A 450 32.13 -20.47 10.64
CA SER A 450 31.70 -20.51 9.24
C SER A 450 32.04 -19.21 8.50
N ILE A 451 31.87 -19.18 7.17
CA ILE A 451 32.03 -17.96 6.36
C ILE A 451 31.03 -16.85 6.73
N LEU A 452 29.95 -17.20 7.42
CA LEU A 452 28.94 -16.26 7.90
C LEU A 452 29.22 -15.76 9.33
N ASP A 453 30.23 -16.29 10.02
CA ASP A 453 30.63 -15.88 11.37
C ASP A 453 31.65 -14.74 11.33
N PHE A 454 31.14 -13.53 11.52
CA PHE A 454 31.90 -12.29 11.58
C PHE A 454 32.33 -11.92 13.01
N SER A 455 32.13 -12.76 14.02
CA SER A 455 32.47 -12.42 15.41
C SER A 455 33.94 -12.03 15.61
N LYS A 456 34.84 -12.55 14.78
CA LYS A 456 36.28 -12.22 14.79
C LYS A 456 36.60 -10.80 14.31
N THR A 457 35.66 -10.09 13.69
CA THR A 457 35.86 -8.69 13.27
C THR A 457 35.64 -7.70 14.42
N LEU A 458 35.05 -8.15 15.53
CA LEU A 458 34.83 -7.32 16.70
C LEU A 458 36.08 -7.22 17.55
N ASP A 459 36.37 -6.01 18.03
CA ASP A 459 37.62 -5.71 18.72
C ASP A 459 37.38 -5.51 20.22
N ALA A 460 37.17 -6.62 20.91
CA ALA A 460 36.82 -6.64 22.32
C ALA A 460 37.95 -6.17 23.26
N PRO A 461 37.61 -5.63 24.46
CA PRO A 461 36.28 -5.16 24.85
C PRO A 461 35.95 -3.79 24.24
N ALA A 462 34.67 -3.47 24.10
CA ALA A 462 34.20 -2.16 23.69
C ALA A 462 34.69 -1.09 24.68
N GLY A 463 35.06 0.08 24.16
CA GLY A 463 35.55 1.20 24.96
C GLY A 463 37.04 1.15 25.30
N LYS A 464 37.81 0.11 24.90
CA LYS A 464 39.27 0.06 25.16
C LYS A 464 40.06 1.21 24.53
N TYR A 465 39.56 1.77 23.43
CA TYR A 465 40.14 2.95 22.77
C TYR A 465 39.65 4.29 23.34
N GLY A 466 38.90 4.27 24.44
CA GLY A 466 38.35 5.46 25.08
C GLY A 466 37.11 6.01 24.36
N PHE A 467 36.71 7.24 24.71
CA PHE A 467 35.45 7.81 24.22
C PHE A 467 35.51 8.14 22.72
N LEU A 468 34.35 7.99 22.06
CA LEU A 468 34.13 8.41 20.69
C LEU A 468 34.17 9.94 20.60
N LYS A 469 34.70 10.48 19.50
CA LYS A 469 34.79 11.92 19.22
C LYS A 469 34.45 12.19 17.76
N ASN A 470 33.87 13.36 17.52
CA ASN A 470 33.83 13.94 16.18
C ASN A 470 35.21 14.53 15.84
N ARG A 471 35.82 14.05 14.76
CA ARG A 471 37.04 14.58 14.15
C ARG A 471 36.75 14.88 12.67
N ASN A 472 36.58 16.16 12.34
CA ASN A 472 36.36 16.63 10.96
C ASN A 472 35.20 15.93 10.24
N GLY A 473 34.10 15.64 10.93
CA GLY A 473 32.94 14.96 10.34
C GLY A 473 33.03 13.43 10.33
N HIS A 474 34.03 12.85 10.97
CA HIS A 474 34.15 11.40 11.17
C HIS A 474 34.14 11.04 12.65
N PHE A 475 33.62 9.86 12.97
CA PHE A 475 33.75 9.29 14.29
C PHE A 475 35.13 8.66 14.46
N GLU A 476 35.84 9.01 15.53
CA GLU A 476 37.14 8.43 15.90
C GLU A 476 37.20 8.19 17.41
N PHE A 477 37.95 7.19 17.86
CA PHE A 477 38.19 6.98 19.29
C PHE A 477 39.36 7.83 19.80
N GLU A 478 39.26 8.35 21.03
CA GLU A 478 40.26 9.25 21.61
C GLU A 478 41.69 8.67 21.61
N LYS A 479 41.84 7.36 21.85
CA LYS A 479 43.14 6.65 21.90
C LYS A 479 43.53 6.02 20.56
N ARG A 480 42.78 6.30 19.49
CA ARG A 480 43.09 5.85 18.12
C ARG A 480 42.83 6.99 17.11
N PRO A 481 43.51 8.14 17.26
CA PRO A 481 43.29 9.30 16.39
C PRO A 481 43.70 9.00 14.93
N GLY A 482 43.00 9.62 13.98
CA GLY A 482 43.24 9.49 12.55
C GLY A 482 42.68 8.22 11.91
N VAL A 483 41.96 7.38 12.68
CA VAL A 483 41.35 6.14 12.17
C VAL A 483 39.84 6.18 12.34
N PRO A 484 39.08 6.53 11.29
CA PRO A 484 37.62 6.56 11.33
C PRO A 484 37.00 5.23 11.77
N VAL A 485 35.87 5.33 12.46
CA VAL A 485 35.06 4.22 12.94
C VAL A 485 33.71 4.27 12.24
N ARG A 486 33.23 3.11 11.77
CA ARG A 486 31.87 2.95 11.24
C ARG A 486 31.11 2.00 12.15
N PHE A 487 29.88 2.39 12.45
CA PHE A 487 28.98 1.56 13.23
C PHE A 487 27.92 0.93 12.33
N TYR A 488 27.63 -0.34 12.59
CA TYR A 488 26.58 -1.10 11.95
C TYR A 488 25.97 -2.03 13.00
N GLY A 489 24.66 -1.98 13.16
CA GLY A 489 24.03 -2.49 14.36
C GLY A 489 22.52 -2.60 14.28
N ILE A 490 21.94 -2.96 15.43
CA ILE A 490 20.50 -3.19 15.58
C ILE A 490 19.94 -2.40 16.77
N ASN A 491 18.62 -2.23 16.78
CA ASN A 491 17.88 -1.74 17.94
C ASN A 491 17.44 -2.93 18.80
N THR A 492 17.74 -2.90 20.09
CA THR A 492 17.04 -3.72 21.08
C THR A 492 15.88 -2.90 21.63
N THR A 493 14.70 -3.51 21.75
CA THR A 493 13.47 -2.82 22.18
C THR A 493 12.78 -3.53 23.33
N GLU A 494 12.15 -2.75 24.22
CA GLU A 494 11.24 -3.26 25.25
C GLU A 494 11.87 -4.38 26.13
N GLU A 495 11.24 -5.55 26.23
CA GLU A 495 11.63 -6.65 27.11
C GLU A 495 12.94 -7.35 26.68
N LEU A 496 13.45 -7.11 25.45
CA LEU A 496 14.73 -7.66 25.01
C LEU A 496 15.92 -7.21 25.88
N HIS A 497 15.80 -6.07 26.57
CA HIS A 497 16.84 -5.59 27.48
C HIS A 497 16.93 -6.39 28.78
N TYR A 498 15.88 -7.11 29.14
CA TYR A 498 15.67 -7.67 30.48
C TYR A 498 15.59 -9.20 30.51
N MET A 499 16.14 -9.84 29.47
CA MET A 499 16.09 -11.28 29.28
C MET A 499 16.86 -12.07 30.35
N SER A 500 16.67 -13.39 30.33
CA SER A 500 17.48 -14.33 31.12
C SER A 500 18.95 -14.28 30.67
N ASP A 501 19.88 -14.73 31.52
CA ASP A 501 21.31 -14.75 31.14
C ASP A 501 21.56 -15.65 29.92
N GLU A 502 20.87 -16.78 29.82
CA GLU A 502 20.97 -17.70 28.69
C GLU A 502 20.51 -17.06 27.38
N ASP A 503 19.34 -16.43 27.38
CA ASP A 503 18.81 -15.76 26.18
C ASP A 503 19.67 -14.54 25.80
N MET A 504 20.20 -13.84 26.79
CA MET A 504 21.09 -12.71 26.59
C MET A 504 22.42 -13.14 25.98
N ASP A 505 23.00 -14.26 26.44
CA ASP A 505 24.20 -14.85 25.83
C ASP A 505 23.93 -15.28 24.37
N ARG A 506 22.81 -15.95 24.12
CA ARG A 506 22.40 -16.33 22.75
C ARG A 506 22.25 -15.10 21.84
N MET A 507 21.59 -14.05 22.32
CA MET A 507 21.40 -12.80 21.57
C MET A 507 22.75 -12.14 21.27
N VAL A 508 23.60 -11.96 22.29
CA VAL A 508 24.89 -11.28 22.14
C VAL A 508 25.83 -12.07 21.21
N ASP A 509 25.85 -13.39 21.31
CA ASP A 509 26.63 -14.24 20.40
C ASP A 509 26.11 -14.16 18.96
N HIS A 510 24.79 -14.12 18.76
CA HIS A 510 24.21 -13.94 17.43
C HIS A 510 24.53 -12.57 16.83
N ILE A 511 24.43 -11.49 17.61
CA ILE A 511 24.81 -10.13 17.20
C ILE A 511 26.28 -10.11 16.79
N ALA A 512 27.16 -10.73 17.60
CA ALA A 512 28.57 -10.83 17.31
C ALA A 512 28.83 -11.61 16.01
N ALA A 513 28.22 -12.78 15.86
CA ALA A 513 28.40 -13.62 14.68
C ALA A 513 27.89 -12.94 13.39
N THR A 514 26.89 -12.07 13.48
CA THR A 514 26.41 -11.26 12.34
C THR A 514 27.37 -10.11 11.97
N GLY A 515 28.32 -9.77 12.85
CA GLY A 515 29.29 -8.70 12.63
C GLY A 515 28.81 -7.31 13.05
N TYR A 516 27.69 -7.23 13.78
CA TYR A 516 27.22 -5.97 14.34
C TYR A 516 28.15 -5.50 15.46
N ASN A 517 28.59 -4.24 15.37
CA ASN A 517 29.49 -3.62 16.35
C ASN A 517 28.80 -2.54 17.21
N LEU A 518 27.50 -2.35 17.03
CA LEU A 518 26.67 -1.40 17.77
C LEU A 518 25.32 -2.04 18.13
N VAL A 519 24.85 -1.77 19.35
CA VAL A 519 23.47 -2.02 19.76
C VAL A 519 22.88 -0.72 20.29
N ARG A 520 21.68 -0.37 19.81
CA ARG A 520 20.91 0.76 20.32
C ARG A 520 19.92 0.29 21.39
N PHE A 521 20.07 0.81 22.60
CA PHE A 521 19.08 0.65 23.66
C PHE A 521 17.92 1.62 23.44
N HIS A 522 16.78 1.07 23.04
CA HIS A 522 15.60 1.81 22.61
C HIS A 522 14.35 1.31 23.32
N HIS A 523 13.37 2.16 23.67
CA HIS A 523 12.13 1.72 24.34
C HIS A 523 12.32 0.89 25.62
N PHE A 524 13.46 1.04 26.31
CA PHE A 524 13.71 0.34 27.58
C PHE A 524 13.16 1.14 28.78
N ASP A 525 13.13 2.47 28.67
CA ASP A 525 12.84 3.44 29.75
C ASP A 525 11.47 3.23 30.39
N GLN A 526 10.44 2.92 29.59
CA GLN A 526 9.09 2.65 30.07
C GLN A 526 9.03 1.44 31.00
N ARG A 527 9.77 0.38 30.68
CA ARG A 527 9.83 -0.84 31.47
C ARG A 527 10.75 -0.69 32.68
N LEU A 528 11.82 0.09 32.54
CA LEU A 528 12.78 0.34 33.60
C LEU A 528 12.15 1.14 34.75
N ALA A 529 11.34 2.14 34.43
CA ALA A 529 10.73 3.02 35.42
C ALA A 529 9.73 2.27 36.32
N LYS A 530 9.90 2.45 37.63
CA LYS A 530 9.00 1.94 38.67
C LYS A 530 8.93 2.93 39.82
N PRO A 531 8.32 4.12 39.59
CA PRO A 531 8.27 5.18 40.57
C PRO A 531 7.61 4.73 41.87
N THR A 532 8.10 5.26 43.00
CA THR A 532 7.47 5.12 44.32
C THR A 532 7.11 6.51 44.86
N PRO A 533 6.26 6.60 45.90
CA PRO A 533 5.98 7.89 46.54
C PRO A 533 7.22 8.64 47.04
N GLU A 534 8.28 7.93 47.42
CA GLU A 534 9.53 8.48 47.94
C GLU A 534 10.54 8.83 46.84
N ASP A 535 10.47 8.13 45.71
CA ASP A 535 11.40 8.27 44.58
C ASP A 535 10.63 8.19 43.24
N PRO A 536 10.21 9.34 42.69
CA PRO A 536 9.44 9.39 41.44
C PRO A 536 10.26 8.96 40.21
N PHE A 537 11.56 8.74 40.37
CA PHE A 537 12.44 8.25 39.31
C PHE A 537 12.99 6.85 39.62
N ALA A 538 12.41 6.12 40.57
CA ALA A 538 12.86 4.77 40.93
C ALA A 538 12.88 3.82 39.72
N PHE A 539 13.90 2.96 39.68
CA PHE A 539 14.03 1.91 38.68
C PHE A 539 13.57 0.57 39.27
N ASP A 540 12.94 -0.28 38.46
CA ASP A 540 12.73 -1.67 38.83
C ASP A 540 14.10 -2.35 39.04
N SER A 541 14.34 -2.86 40.25
CA SER A 541 15.66 -3.36 40.65
C SER A 541 16.11 -4.57 39.83
N ARG A 542 15.18 -5.44 39.43
CA ARG A 542 15.48 -6.61 38.59
C ARG A 542 15.83 -6.16 37.18
N ARG A 543 15.02 -5.28 36.57
CA ARG A 543 15.27 -4.79 35.22
C ARG A 543 16.55 -3.96 35.13
N ARG A 544 16.81 -3.11 36.12
CA ARG A 544 18.07 -2.37 36.23
C ARG A 544 19.28 -3.30 36.26
N GLU A 545 19.22 -4.36 37.06
CA GLU A 545 20.31 -5.33 37.13
C GLU A 545 20.49 -6.14 35.83
N ARG A 546 19.39 -6.50 35.14
CA ARG A 546 19.48 -7.13 33.80
C ARG A 546 20.09 -6.19 32.76
N LEU A 547 19.75 -4.91 32.79
CA LEU A 547 20.34 -3.89 31.92
C LEU A 547 21.84 -3.68 32.20
N ASP A 548 22.23 -3.74 33.48
CA ASP A 548 23.63 -3.72 33.91
C ASP A 548 24.39 -4.93 33.31
N MET A 549 23.80 -6.12 33.37
CA MET A 549 24.38 -7.35 32.79
C MET A 549 24.49 -7.27 31.26
N LEU A 550 23.45 -6.79 30.57
CA LEU A 550 23.47 -6.64 29.11
C LEU A 550 24.60 -5.70 28.67
N THR A 551 24.75 -4.57 29.37
CA THR A 551 25.85 -3.62 29.14
C THR A 551 27.21 -4.32 29.27
N LYS A 552 27.38 -5.14 30.33
CA LYS A 552 28.62 -5.91 30.55
C LYS A 552 28.89 -6.90 29.43
N LYS A 553 27.90 -7.70 29.02
CA LYS A 553 28.06 -8.74 27.99
C LYS A 553 28.39 -8.14 26.62
N LEU A 554 27.69 -7.08 26.20
CA LEU A 554 27.99 -6.35 24.97
C LEU A 554 29.42 -5.79 24.98
N ARG A 555 29.79 -5.15 26.09
CA ARG A 555 31.14 -4.61 26.29
C ARG A 555 32.21 -5.68 26.16
N ASP A 556 32.05 -6.81 26.85
CA ASP A 556 33.02 -7.91 26.81
C ASP A 556 33.20 -8.50 25.41
N LYS A 557 32.17 -8.42 24.57
CA LYS A 557 32.18 -8.90 23.19
C LYS A 557 32.65 -7.88 22.16
N GLY A 558 33.02 -6.67 22.58
CA GLY A 558 33.47 -5.63 21.64
C GLY A 558 32.33 -4.91 20.91
N ILE A 559 31.10 -5.04 21.40
CA ILE A 559 29.92 -4.40 20.83
C ILE A 559 29.66 -3.11 21.61
N TYR A 560 29.65 -1.98 20.91
CA TYR A 560 29.38 -0.67 21.48
C TYR A 560 27.88 -0.44 21.66
N ILE A 561 27.53 0.53 22.51
CA ILE A 561 26.16 0.85 22.86
C ILE A 561 25.87 2.31 22.44
N THR A 562 24.72 2.52 21.84
CA THR A 562 24.08 3.84 21.74
C THR A 562 22.75 3.80 22.49
N VAL A 563 22.29 4.93 23.02
CA VAL A 563 21.11 4.94 23.90
C VAL A 563 20.23 6.15 23.62
N ASP A 564 18.91 5.95 23.69
CA ASP A 564 17.97 7.06 23.86
C ASP A 564 17.65 7.24 25.34
N ILE A 565 17.81 8.44 25.87
CA ILE A 565 17.50 8.68 27.29
C ILE A 565 15.98 8.66 27.55
N PHE A 566 15.19 9.17 26.60
CA PHE A 566 13.73 9.13 26.68
C PHE A 566 13.08 8.63 25.38
N THR A 567 12.21 7.64 25.51
CA THR A 567 11.40 7.09 24.41
C THR A 567 9.91 7.07 24.75
N GLY A 568 9.56 6.57 25.94
CA GLY A 568 8.17 6.25 26.27
C GLY A 568 7.87 6.10 27.76
N ARG A 569 8.77 6.50 28.68
CA ARG A 569 8.47 6.48 30.11
C ARG A 569 7.15 7.18 30.41
N THR A 570 6.27 6.47 31.11
CA THR A 570 4.99 7.00 31.57
C THR A 570 5.23 8.13 32.56
N ILE A 571 4.54 9.25 32.35
CA ILE A 571 4.54 10.39 33.25
C ILE A 571 3.25 10.34 34.06
N HIS A 572 3.36 10.22 35.38
CA HIS A 572 2.20 10.12 36.27
C HIS A 572 1.66 11.49 36.69
N ASP A 573 0.41 11.51 37.15
CA ASP A 573 -0.26 12.73 37.63
C ASP A 573 0.56 13.39 38.74
N GLY A 574 0.76 14.70 38.63
CA GLY A 574 1.52 15.50 39.59
C GLY A 574 3.04 15.56 39.37
N GLU A 575 3.61 14.70 38.50
CA GLU A 575 5.06 14.79 38.18
C GLU A 575 5.44 16.09 37.47
N ILE A 576 4.49 16.69 36.74
CA ILE A 576 4.70 17.88 35.92
C ILE A 576 3.78 19.01 36.42
N PRO A 577 4.20 19.76 37.46
CA PRO A 577 3.37 20.82 38.01
C PRO A 577 3.11 21.93 36.99
N GLY A 578 1.93 22.54 37.07
CA GLY A 578 1.54 23.66 36.21
C GLY A 578 1.05 23.28 34.80
N PHE A 579 0.86 21.99 34.51
CA PHE A 579 0.20 21.53 33.29
C PHE A 579 -1.00 20.64 33.64
N SER A 580 -2.19 21.00 33.16
CA SER A 580 -3.46 20.31 33.49
C SER A 580 -3.98 19.38 32.39
N GLY A 581 -3.32 19.35 31.23
CA GLY A 581 -3.69 18.46 30.12
C GLY A 581 -3.19 17.03 30.32
N LYS A 582 -3.74 16.08 29.56
CA LYS A 582 -3.22 14.71 29.54
C LYS A 582 -1.80 14.68 28.95
N ILE A 583 -0.86 14.09 29.68
CA ILE A 583 0.54 13.95 29.26
C ILE A 583 0.78 12.53 28.78
N ASN A 584 0.56 12.30 27.48
CA ASN A 584 1.12 11.10 26.83
C ASN A 584 2.60 11.34 26.49
N TYR A 585 3.31 10.29 26.06
CA TYR A 585 4.75 10.38 25.78
C TYR A 585 5.09 11.42 24.68
N ILE A 586 4.25 11.61 23.66
CA ILE A 586 4.48 12.61 22.60
C ILE A 586 4.27 14.04 23.16
N ALA A 587 3.20 14.24 23.93
CA ALA A 587 2.95 15.51 24.61
C ALA A 587 4.10 15.88 25.56
N TYR A 588 4.64 14.91 26.30
CA TYR A 588 5.79 15.13 27.16
C TYR A 588 7.02 15.61 26.37
N LYS A 589 7.37 14.95 25.25
CA LYS A 589 8.47 15.40 24.36
C LYS A 589 8.30 16.87 23.96
N ALA A 590 7.09 17.26 23.57
CA ALA A 590 6.80 18.64 23.20
C ALA A 590 6.93 19.64 24.37
N LEU A 591 6.58 19.22 25.59
CA LEU A 591 6.65 20.06 26.78
C LEU A 591 8.09 20.39 27.21
N LEU A 592 9.06 19.52 26.89
CA LEU A 592 10.47 19.73 27.25
C LEU A 592 11.05 21.07 26.78
N PHE A 593 10.48 21.66 25.71
CA PHE A 593 10.99 22.90 25.12
C PHE A 593 10.28 24.16 25.63
N VAL A 594 9.07 24.04 26.16
CA VAL A 594 8.19 25.19 26.48
C VAL A 594 7.69 25.23 27.93
N HIS A 595 7.95 24.18 28.70
CA HIS A 595 7.51 24.03 30.08
C HIS A 595 8.66 23.58 30.99
N GLN A 596 9.21 24.51 31.78
CA GLN A 596 10.39 24.26 32.60
C GLN A 596 10.26 23.06 33.56
N PRO A 597 9.12 22.85 34.26
CA PRO A 597 8.95 21.66 35.10
C PRO A 597 9.06 20.33 34.34
N ALA A 598 8.68 20.29 33.06
CA ALA A 598 8.86 19.09 32.24
C ALA A 598 10.33 18.85 31.90
N LEU A 599 11.06 19.92 31.54
CA LEU A 599 12.50 19.85 31.32
C LEU A 599 13.24 19.42 32.59
N ASP A 600 12.94 20.02 33.74
CA ASP A 600 13.58 19.67 35.02
C ASP A 600 13.34 18.20 35.38
N ASN A 601 12.12 17.70 35.16
CA ASN A 601 11.77 16.28 35.35
C ASN A 601 12.61 15.35 34.45
N PHE A 602 12.76 15.70 33.16
CA PHE A 602 13.63 14.95 32.24
C PHE A 602 15.09 14.97 32.68
N LEU A 603 15.63 16.13 33.06
CA LEU A 603 17.02 16.29 33.47
C LEU A 603 17.33 15.50 34.76
N ALA A 604 16.37 15.42 35.69
CA ALA A 604 16.50 14.61 36.89
C ALA A 604 16.54 13.11 36.57
N TYR A 605 15.63 12.64 35.71
CA TYR A 605 15.64 11.25 35.24
C TYR A 605 16.93 10.88 34.49
N MET A 606 17.34 11.71 33.52
CA MET A 606 18.59 11.56 32.77
C MET A 606 19.80 11.48 33.70
N THR A 607 19.90 12.39 34.67
CA THR A 607 21.00 12.42 35.63
C THR A 607 21.07 11.11 36.40
N LYS A 608 19.93 10.64 36.92
CA LYS A 608 19.88 9.38 37.67
C LYS A 608 20.28 8.17 36.83
N LEU A 609 19.79 8.11 35.59
CA LEU A 609 20.10 7.02 34.66
C LEU A 609 21.58 7.00 34.29
N MET A 610 22.13 8.14 33.89
CA MET A 610 23.51 8.26 33.40
C MET A 610 24.58 8.13 34.50
N THR A 611 24.21 8.40 35.76
CA THR A 611 25.13 8.32 36.91
C THR A 611 24.97 7.04 37.74
N HIS A 612 23.96 6.21 37.46
CA HIS A 612 23.83 4.88 38.06
C HIS A 612 25.09 4.04 37.79
N LYS A 613 25.66 3.44 38.84
CA LYS A 613 26.84 2.59 38.72
C LYS A 613 26.42 1.18 38.34
N ASN A 614 26.84 0.74 37.17
CA ASN A 614 26.62 -0.62 36.72
C ASN A 614 27.29 -1.61 37.69
N ARG A 615 26.52 -2.56 38.21
CA ARG A 615 26.98 -3.53 39.20
C ARG A 615 28.18 -4.38 38.72
N TYR A 616 28.29 -4.65 37.43
CA TYR A 616 29.23 -5.58 36.83
C TYR A 616 30.47 -4.92 36.22
N THR A 617 30.35 -3.70 35.72
CA THR A 617 31.51 -2.93 35.17
C THR A 617 32.09 -1.97 36.19
N GLY A 618 31.33 -1.55 37.22
CA GLY A 618 31.71 -0.53 38.18
C GLY A 618 31.69 0.91 37.63
N LEU A 619 31.33 1.08 36.36
CA LEU A 619 31.24 2.36 35.67
C LEU A 619 29.78 2.81 35.58
N SER A 620 29.55 4.12 35.62
CA SER A 620 28.28 4.66 35.14
C SER A 620 28.28 4.79 33.61
N TRP A 621 27.12 4.93 32.98
CA TRP A 621 27.07 5.17 31.53
C TRP A 621 27.76 6.47 31.11
N ALA A 622 27.81 7.49 31.99
CA ALA A 622 28.60 8.71 31.72
C ALA A 622 30.13 8.45 31.71
N GLU A 623 30.59 7.41 32.41
CA GLU A 623 32.01 7.06 32.54
C GLU A 623 32.44 5.91 31.62
N ASP A 624 31.51 5.14 31.06
CA ASP A 624 31.81 3.95 30.26
C ASP A 624 31.95 4.27 28.76
N PRO A 625 33.15 4.22 28.17
CA PRO A 625 33.34 4.47 26.74
C PRO A 625 32.72 3.39 25.83
N ALA A 626 32.20 2.29 26.38
CA ALA A 626 31.34 1.37 25.62
C ALA A 626 30.00 2.01 25.23
N VAL A 627 29.48 2.96 26.02
CA VAL A 627 28.34 3.82 25.64
C VAL A 627 28.90 4.95 24.79
N CYS A 628 28.87 4.75 23.47
CA CYS A 628 29.65 5.54 22.51
C CYS A 628 28.89 6.71 21.89
N MET A 629 27.56 6.71 21.93
CA MET A 629 26.69 7.74 21.34
C MET A 629 25.41 7.85 22.19
N ILE A 630 24.88 9.07 22.32
CA ILE A 630 23.71 9.35 23.15
C ILE A 630 22.73 10.21 22.36
N SER A 631 21.49 9.73 22.22
CA SER A 631 20.34 10.52 21.80
C SER A 631 19.56 10.93 23.05
N LEU A 632 19.31 12.23 23.25
CA LEU A 632 18.61 12.68 24.45
C LEU A 632 17.14 12.26 24.42
N VAL A 633 16.43 12.64 23.36
CA VAL A 633 15.01 12.33 23.24
C VAL A 633 14.74 11.75 21.87
N ASN A 634 14.17 10.55 21.83
CA ASN A 634 13.81 9.93 20.57
C ASN A 634 12.67 10.71 19.89
N GLU A 635 12.79 10.99 18.60
CA GLU A 635 11.75 11.57 17.74
C GLU A 635 11.02 12.79 18.34
N ASP A 636 11.78 13.73 18.88
CA ASP A 636 11.28 14.89 19.61
C ASP A 636 11.08 16.14 18.74
N SER A 637 11.42 16.09 17.44
CA SER A 637 11.44 17.23 16.51
C SER A 637 10.31 18.23 16.75
N ILE A 638 10.70 19.41 17.24
CA ILE A 638 9.79 20.44 17.73
C ILE A 638 8.78 20.90 16.66
N SER A 639 9.18 20.89 15.38
CA SER A 639 8.33 21.22 14.24
C SER A 639 7.16 20.24 14.03
N HIS A 640 7.29 19.02 14.54
CA HIS A 640 6.30 17.95 14.41
C HIS A 640 5.42 17.84 15.67
N ASN A 641 6.03 17.95 16.85
CA ASN A 641 5.37 17.62 18.12
C ASN A 641 4.64 18.79 18.80
N TRP A 642 4.70 20.02 18.30
CA TRP A 642 4.13 21.19 19.02
C TRP A 642 2.59 21.20 19.15
N ASN A 643 1.86 20.42 18.34
CA ASN A 643 0.39 20.46 18.26
C ASN A 643 -0.31 19.12 18.58
N THR A 644 0.37 18.20 19.27
CA THR A 644 -0.16 16.84 19.55
C THR A 644 -1.47 16.85 20.35
N THR A 645 -1.63 17.80 21.29
CA THR A 645 -2.89 18.01 22.02
C THR A 645 -3.30 19.49 21.97
N PRO A 646 -4.59 19.79 22.17
CA PRO A 646 -5.07 21.17 22.27
C PRO A 646 -4.36 21.99 23.34
N GLU A 647 -4.03 21.39 24.49
CA GLU A 647 -3.38 22.05 25.61
C GLU A 647 -1.90 22.37 25.32
N VAL A 648 -1.17 21.43 24.72
CA VAL A 648 0.20 21.66 24.26
C VAL A 648 0.20 22.75 23.19
N LYS A 649 -0.70 22.66 22.21
CA LYS A 649 -0.84 23.67 21.15
C LYS A 649 -1.08 25.06 21.75
N ALA A 650 -2.02 25.19 22.69
CA ALA A 650 -2.32 26.46 23.35
C ALA A 650 -1.11 27.02 24.12
N LEU A 651 -0.32 26.16 24.76
CA LEU A 651 0.91 26.57 25.42
C LEU A 651 1.95 27.10 24.42
N TYR A 652 2.16 26.41 23.29
CA TYR A 652 3.06 26.89 22.24
C TYR A 652 2.60 28.23 21.65
N GLU A 653 1.31 28.42 21.39
CA GLU A 653 0.74 29.70 20.93
C GLU A 653 0.98 30.82 21.96
N LYS A 654 0.80 30.52 23.25
CA LYS A 654 1.12 31.46 24.33
C LYS A 654 2.61 31.82 24.34
N ARG A 655 3.50 30.82 24.26
CA ARG A 655 4.96 31.05 24.22
C ARG A 655 5.41 31.82 22.98
N PHE A 656 4.75 31.62 21.85
CA PHE A 656 5.00 32.40 20.65
C PHE A 656 4.63 33.87 20.82
N ALA A 657 3.49 34.16 21.44
CA ALA A 657 3.09 35.53 21.76
C ALA A 657 4.09 36.20 22.73
N GLU A 658 4.54 35.48 23.77
CA GLU A 658 5.58 35.94 24.69
C GLU A 658 6.91 36.22 23.95
N TYR A 659 7.34 35.31 23.08
CA TYR A 659 8.53 35.45 22.24
C TYR A 659 8.46 36.70 21.34
N CYS A 660 7.30 36.95 20.73
CA CYS A 660 7.10 38.14 19.90
C CYS A 660 7.15 39.43 20.74
N ALA A 661 6.55 39.42 21.93
CA ALA A 661 6.60 40.56 22.84
C ALA A 661 8.03 40.84 23.32
N GLU A 662 8.77 39.82 23.75
CA GLU A 662 10.16 39.93 24.22
C GLU A 662 11.08 40.52 23.15
N LYS A 663 10.93 40.08 21.90
CA LYS A 663 11.75 40.55 20.77
C LYS A 663 11.20 41.77 20.05
N SER A 664 10.12 42.38 20.54
CA SER A 664 9.43 43.50 19.89
C SER A 664 9.03 43.20 18.43
N LEU A 665 8.66 41.96 18.13
CA LEU A 665 8.24 41.50 16.81
C LEU A 665 6.72 41.60 16.67
N LYS A 666 6.24 42.05 15.51
CA LYS A 666 4.81 42.12 15.20
C LYS A 666 4.43 41.02 14.20
N ALA A 667 3.68 40.04 14.66
CA ALA A 667 3.11 39.01 13.81
C ALA A 667 1.91 39.55 13.01
N SER A 668 1.93 39.35 11.69
CA SER A 668 0.84 39.59 10.75
C SER A 668 0.52 38.30 10.02
N SER A 669 -0.62 38.24 9.30
CA SER A 669 -0.96 37.08 8.47
C SER A 669 0.11 36.71 7.44
N ILE A 670 0.91 37.69 6.99
CA ILE A 670 1.95 37.51 5.97
C ILE A 670 3.23 36.89 6.56
N ASN A 671 3.67 37.35 7.74
CA ASN A 671 4.97 36.94 8.29
C ASN A 671 4.86 35.87 9.40
N ARG A 672 3.64 35.50 9.83
CA ARG A 672 3.43 34.63 11.00
C ARG A 672 4.19 33.30 10.88
N ASN A 673 4.17 32.66 9.70
CA ASN A 673 4.82 31.37 9.50
C ASN A 673 6.35 31.46 9.62
N GLN A 674 6.95 32.52 9.08
CA GLN A 674 8.38 32.77 9.23
C GLN A 674 8.75 33.00 10.69
N LEU A 675 8.01 33.87 11.39
CA LEU A 675 8.25 34.15 12.80
C LEU A 675 8.03 32.90 13.67
N TRP A 676 7.02 32.09 13.36
CA TRP A 676 6.75 30.83 14.04
C TRP A 676 7.90 29.85 13.88
N ASN A 677 8.42 29.67 12.67
CA ASN A 677 9.58 28.81 12.42
C ASN A 677 10.82 29.29 13.19
N GLN A 678 11.07 30.60 13.22
CA GLN A 678 12.17 31.16 14.02
C GLN A 678 11.97 30.90 15.51
N PHE A 679 10.75 31.09 16.03
CA PHE A 679 10.39 30.80 17.41
C PHE A 679 10.67 29.35 17.78
N LEU A 680 10.29 28.38 16.94
CA LEU A 680 10.53 26.97 17.20
C LEU A 680 12.04 26.65 17.29
N VAL A 681 12.84 27.16 16.34
CA VAL A 681 14.30 26.94 16.32
C VAL A 681 14.96 27.57 17.56
N ASP A 682 14.62 28.81 17.89
CA ASP A 682 15.19 29.52 19.04
C ASP A 682 14.81 28.86 20.38
N THR A 683 13.54 28.45 20.50
CA THR A 683 13.00 27.79 21.70
C THR A 683 13.65 26.44 21.92
N TYR A 684 13.77 25.64 20.85
CA TYR A 684 14.49 24.37 20.92
C TYR A 684 15.96 24.59 21.31
N ALA A 685 16.67 25.51 20.65
CA ALA A 685 18.07 25.78 20.93
C ALA A 685 18.31 26.20 22.39
N LYS A 686 17.37 26.95 23.00
CA LYS A 686 17.42 27.31 24.42
C LYS A 686 17.29 26.07 25.33
N ALA A 687 16.34 25.19 25.04
CA ALA A 687 16.13 23.98 25.82
C ALA A 687 17.30 22.98 25.67
N PHE A 688 17.76 22.74 24.44
CA PHE A 688 18.90 21.85 24.18
C PHE A 688 20.18 22.32 24.89
N ARG A 689 20.47 23.63 24.93
CA ARG A 689 21.63 24.16 25.68
C ARG A 689 21.53 23.87 27.19
N GLN A 690 20.33 23.88 27.77
CA GLN A 690 20.14 23.47 29.16
C GLN A 690 20.39 21.97 29.35
N MET A 691 19.89 21.14 28.44
CA MET A 691 20.17 19.70 28.45
C MET A 691 21.66 19.42 28.33
N ARG A 692 22.35 20.11 27.41
CA ARG A 692 23.80 19.99 27.21
C ARG A 692 24.60 20.41 28.44
N ALA A 693 24.22 21.52 29.08
CA ALA A 693 24.87 21.97 30.31
C ALA A 693 24.78 20.92 31.43
N VAL A 694 23.66 20.20 31.55
CA VAL A 694 23.53 19.08 32.50
C VAL A 694 24.39 17.89 32.08
N CYS A 695 24.43 17.54 30.79
CA CYS A 695 25.32 16.49 30.28
C CYS A 695 26.78 16.75 30.68
N GLU A 696 27.25 17.99 30.50
CA GLU A 696 28.60 18.41 30.89
C GLU A 696 28.80 18.36 32.40
N LYS A 697 27.83 18.86 33.18
CA LYS A 697 27.85 18.85 34.65
C LYS A 697 27.98 17.44 35.23
N ILE A 698 27.30 16.46 34.65
CA ILE A 698 27.34 15.06 35.13
C ILE A 698 28.47 14.24 34.48
N GLY A 699 29.29 14.86 33.62
CA GLY A 699 30.51 14.27 33.08
C GLY A 699 30.33 13.39 31.84
N ILE A 700 29.25 13.55 31.07
CA ILE A 700 29.08 12.84 29.79
C ILE A 700 30.19 13.24 28.82
N LYS A 701 30.94 12.25 28.32
CA LYS A 701 32.04 12.43 27.36
C LYS A 701 31.75 11.88 25.96
N ALA A 702 30.73 11.04 25.82
CA ALA A 702 30.27 10.53 24.53
C ALA A 702 29.59 11.65 23.70
N PRO A 703 29.66 11.60 22.36
CA PRO A 703 28.91 12.50 21.48
C PRO A 703 27.41 12.43 21.74
N VAL A 704 26.76 13.59 21.78
CA VAL A 704 25.32 13.74 22.00
C VAL A 704 24.62 14.26 20.75
N THR A 705 23.46 13.68 20.44
CA THR A 705 22.49 14.13 19.43
C THR A 705 21.09 14.27 20.05
N ASP A 706 20.16 14.76 19.26
CA ASP A 706 18.73 14.90 19.56
C ASP A 706 17.95 15.07 18.22
N GLN A 707 16.63 15.20 18.21
CA GLN A 707 15.81 15.41 16.99
C GLN A 707 16.16 14.49 15.82
N ASN A 708 16.24 13.20 16.11
CA ASN A 708 16.63 12.13 15.18
C ASN A 708 15.53 11.71 14.18
N HIS A 709 14.55 12.58 13.88
CA HIS A 709 13.61 12.36 12.76
C HIS A 709 13.26 13.65 12.00
N ASN A 710 12.70 13.50 10.80
CA ASN A 710 12.37 14.55 9.81
C ASN A 710 13.58 15.18 9.09
N THR A 711 13.28 15.80 7.94
CA THR A 711 14.25 16.34 6.97
C THR A 711 13.98 17.81 6.62
N ASN A 712 13.18 18.50 7.45
CA ASN A 712 12.81 19.90 7.22
C ASN A 712 13.93 20.88 7.65
N MET A 713 13.84 22.12 7.17
CA MET A 713 14.86 23.15 7.41
C MET A 713 15.09 23.44 8.89
N GLN A 714 14.04 23.39 9.72
CA GLN A 714 14.12 23.65 11.15
C GLN A 714 15.03 22.62 11.84
N THR A 715 14.80 21.32 11.59
CA THR A 715 15.63 20.24 12.15
C THR A 715 17.06 20.26 11.63
N ALA A 716 17.28 20.65 10.37
CA ALA A 716 18.63 20.81 9.82
C ALA A 716 19.42 21.91 10.55
N LEU A 717 18.79 23.04 10.89
CA LEU A 717 19.41 24.11 11.67
C LEU A 717 19.69 23.69 13.12
N SER A 718 18.75 23.00 13.77
CA SER A 718 18.92 22.50 15.14
C SER A 718 20.09 21.54 15.28
N ARG A 719 20.32 20.68 14.28
CA ARG A 719 21.41 19.69 14.26
C ARG A 719 22.81 20.30 14.30
N ASP A 720 22.96 21.60 14.01
CA ASP A 720 24.25 22.29 14.17
C ASP A 720 24.74 22.31 15.63
N LEU A 721 23.82 22.21 16.59
CA LEU A 721 24.13 22.22 18.02
C LEU A 721 24.74 20.90 18.53
N TYR A 722 24.64 19.81 17.77
CA TYR A 722 24.95 18.45 18.25
C TYR A 722 26.40 18.05 17.98
N ASP A 723 26.90 17.02 18.68
CA ASP A 723 28.23 16.47 18.38
C ASP A 723 28.24 15.67 17.07
N TYR A 724 27.09 15.09 16.68
CA TYR A 724 26.85 14.37 15.43
C TYR A 724 25.39 14.55 14.97
N ALA A 725 25.12 14.32 13.69
CA ALA A 725 23.77 14.33 13.15
C ALA A 725 23.21 12.91 13.07
N ASP A 726 21.95 12.73 13.46
CA ASP A 726 21.23 11.47 13.42
C ASP A 726 19.86 11.66 12.76
N ASN A 727 19.35 10.63 12.10
CA ASN A 727 18.03 10.65 11.50
C ASN A 727 17.43 9.24 11.32
N HIS A 728 16.13 9.17 11.06
CA HIS A 728 15.40 7.94 10.81
C HIS A 728 14.87 7.89 9.37
N PHE A 729 14.88 6.71 8.77
CA PHE A 729 14.39 6.49 7.41
C PHE A 729 13.66 5.16 7.29
N TYR A 730 12.41 5.18 6.84
CA TYR A 730 11.66 3.97 6.54
C TYR A 730 11.16 4.03 5.10
N ASN A 731 11.25 2.93 4.35
CA ASN A 731 10.71 2.89 3.00
C ASN A 731 9.18 3.06 3.05
N ASN A 732 8.52 2.32 3.94
CA ASN A 732 7.09 2.45 4.19
C ASN A 732 6.77 2.25 5.67
N HIS A 733 5.96 3.14 6.25
CA HIS A 733 5.47 2.99 7.62
C HIS A 733 4.17 2.18 7.63
N PRO A 734 3.98 1.22 8.57
CA PRO A 734 2.75 0.44 8.66
C PRO A 734 1.52 1.32 8.89
N VAL A 735 0.44 1.03 8.16
CA VAL A 735 -0.88 1.62 8.35
C VAL A 735 -1.77 0.62 9.07
N PHE A 736 -1.97 0.83 10.37
CA PHE A 736 -2.84 -0.01 11.19
C PHE A 736 -4.32 0.17 10.80
N ILE A 737 -4.96 -0.91 10.37
CA ILE A 737 -6.38 -0.95 10.01
C ILE A 737 -7.21 -1.25 11.27
N GLY A 738 -8.19 -0.39 11.54
CA GLY A 738 -9.07 -0.52 12.71
C GLY A 738 -8.64 0.37 13.89
N LYS A 739 -9.29 0.17 15.04
CA LYS A 739 -9.12 1.02 16.22
C LYS A 739 -7.84 0.74 17.02
N ARG A 740 -7.31 -0.48 16.93
CA ARG A 740 -6.10 -0.89 17.65
C ARG A 740 -4.87 -0.60 16.79
N LYS A 741 -3.98 0.27 17.29
CA LYS A 741 -2.66 0.52 16.68
C LYS A 741 -1.67 -0.58 17.10
N TRP A 742 -0.61 -0.76 16.30
CA TRP A 742 0.43 -1.77 16.55
C TRP A 742 -0.12 -3.21 16.65
N ALA A 743 -1.17 -3.50 15.86
CA ALA A 743 -1.78 -4.83 15.78
C ALA A 743 -2.36 -5.08 14.39
N PRO A 744 -2.38 -6.34 13.90
CA PRO A 744 -3.11 -6.73 12.71
C PRO A 744 -4.63 -6.43 12.81
N PRO A 745 -5.31 -6.15 11.68
CA PRO A 745 -4.75 -6.09 10.32
C PRO A 745 -3.91 -4.83 10.08
N ILE A 746 -2.75 -5.00 9.45
CA ILE A 746 -1.83 -3.92 9.04
C ILE A 746 -1.84 -3.88 7.52
N ARG A 747 -1.91 -2.67 6.96
CA ARG A 747 -1.64 -2.44 5.54
C ARG A 747 -0.28 -1.80 5.41
N GLU A 748 0.53 -2.34 4.53
CA GLU A 748 1.76 -1.72 4.08
C GLU A 748 1.61 -1.26 2.64
N ASP A 749 2.36 -0.22 2.30
CA ASP A 749 2.53 0.19 0.93
C ASP A 749 3.64 -0.70 0.32
N MET A 750 3.35 -1.32 -0.82
CA MET A 750 4.28 -2.20 -1.52
C MET A 750 5.06 -1.45 -2.62
N THR A 751 5.00 -0.11 -2.62
CA THR A 751 5.71 0.72 -3.60
C THR A 751 7.22 0.50 -3.45
N PHE A 752 7.88 0.15 -4.56
CA PHE A 752 9.34 0.01 -4.57
C PHE A 752 10.02 1.38 -4.45
N MET A 753 11.10 1.47 -3.68
CA MET A 753 11.89 2.71 -3.56
C MET A 753 12.31 3.31 -4.91
N VAL A 754 12.58 2.47 -5.91
CA VAL A 754 12.96 2.91 -7.26
C VAL A 754 11.83 3.73 -7.91
N GLU A 755 10.57 3.37 -7.68
CA GLU A 755 9.39 4.09 -8.18
C GLU A 755 9.24 5.47 -7.52
N ARG A 756 9.92 5.71 -6.40
CA ARG A 756 9.98 7.00 -5.69
C ARG A 756 11.33 7.69 -5.84
N TYR A 757 12.14 7.36 -6.85
CA TYR A 757 13.48 7.92 -7.05
C TYR A 757 14.34 7.83 -5.78
N THR A 758 14.38 6.65 -5.15
CA THR A 758 15.01 6.33 -3.85
C THR A 758 14.28 6.87 -2.62
N GLY A 759 13.07 7.43 -2.78
CA GLY A 759 12.13 7.72 -1.69
C GLY A 759 12.74 8.55 -0.57
N ALA A 760 12.42 8.23 0.68
CA ALA A 760 12.90 8.97 1.84
C ALA A 760 14.44 8.90 2.06
N LEU A 761 15.17 8.05 1.33
CA LEU A 761 16.64 8.02 1.36
C LEU A 761 17.24 9.33 0.82
N THR A 762 16.65 9.93 -0.22
CA THR A 762 17.08 11.27 -0.69
C THR A 762 16.88 12.33 0.37
N GLY A 763 15.83 12.21 1.18
CA GLY A 763 15.60 13.08 2.32
C GLY A 763 16.75 13.03 3.34
N MET A 764 17.41 11.87 3.51
CA MET A 764 18.54 11.76 4.44
C MET A 764 19.74 12.63 4.02
N ALA A 765 19.90 12.90 2.71
CA ALA A 765 20.95 13.78 2.22
C ALA A 765 20.83 15.21 2.78
N THR A 766 19.61 15.71 3.03
CA THR A 766 19.40 17.05 3.61
C THR A 766 19.73 17.13 5.10
N SER A 767 19.91 15.98 5.75
CA SER A 767 20.23 15.88 7.18
C SER A 767 21.72 15.76 7.47
N ARG A 768 22.54 15.53 6.43
CA ARG A 768 23.99 15.52 6.55
C ARG A 768 24.52 16.95 6.67
N LEU A 769 25.28 17.21 7.73
CA LEU A 769 25.94 18.49 7.96
C LEU A 769 27.45 18.37 7.76
N LEU A 770 28.04 19.39 7.13
CA LEU A 770 29.49 19.46 6.96
C LEU A 770 30.17 19.50 8.33
N GLY A 771 31.25 18.71 8.50
CA GLY A 771 31.99 18.66 9.76
C GLY A 771 31.32 17.87 10.89
N LYS A 772 30.15 17.25 10.64
CA LYS A 772 29.50 16.34 11.60
C LYS A 772 29.41 14.91 11.05
N PRO A 773 29.71 13.88 11.87
CA PRO A 773 29.37 12.52 11.55
C PRO A 773 27.86 12.39 11.36
N PHE A 774 27.46 11.43 10.54
CA PHE A 774 26.05 11.16 10.25
C PHE A 774 25.72 9.71 10.59
N ALA A 775 24.66 9.52 11.36
CA ALA A 775 24.08 8.23 11.70
C ALA A 775 22.64 8.15 11.17
N VAL A 776 22.21 6.92 10.92
CA VAL A 776 20.80 6.58 10.73
C VAL A 776 20.46 5.49 11.73
N SER A 777 19.96 5.88 12.91
CA SER A 777 19.74 4.98 14.04
C SER A 777 18.51 4.06 13.91
N GLU A 778 17.57 4.43 13.04
CA GLU A 778 16.40 3.61 12.71
C GLU A 778 16.17 3.60 11.21
N TRP A 779 16.10 2.40 10.63
CA TRP A 779 15.74 2.26 9.23
C TRP A 779 15.26 0.87 8.80
N ASP A 780 14.51 0.83 7.69
CA ASP A 780 14.15 -0.39 6.94
C ASP A 780 14.16 -0.16 5.41
N TYR A 781 14.04 -1.24 4.63
CA TYR A 781 13.95 -1.21 3.16
C TYR A 781 12.66 -1.87 2.65
#